data_AF-A0A8S2X797-F1
#
_entry.id   AF-A0A8S2X797-F1
#
_cell.length_a   1.000
_cell.length_b   1.000
_cell.length_c   1.000
_cell.angle_alpha   90.00
_cell.angle_beta   90.00
_cell.angle_gamma   90.00
#
_symmetry.space_group_name_H-M   'P 1'
#
loop_
_entity.id
_entity.type
_entity.pdbx_description
1 polymer ?
#
loop_
_entity_poly.entity_id
_entity_poly.type
_entity_poly.pdbx_seq_one_letter_code
_entity_poly.pdbx_strand_id
1 'polypeptide(L)'
;MIDCYLENINHRFPHLTRTHVFFDDAFYHDENQQRTLNIFVNDFFEAINKAAGIVHDVEGMKLAPPQKTATPYGGRLSWRLPGGNLLVVHLKDKLKVSKKKRWSMVMYMYYLLGYRILGQCEERMKSLTKVIEDSPDKRNYRRHFDQNEDLHVYYKDILGPRLLLEAENTFILSVDGDVDFGPDSVRMLTDRMKKDKKVGAVSSRIHPIGSGPLIWYQKMEYAMCYWLQKTTEHSLGCVLCAPGCFALYRASALMDDNVMKVFAARCESPEDYLLRDLGEDRFLSKLLIEQGYRIEYCAAADAYTHAPETFTDFFNQRRRWIPSTLGITVSILKNYHRTIRVNESVSFLAILYHVFYLALYILSPATITIAIADAFSATTDIDVWAAYTLACFPAVAFLMICYHDISEEKKIICAAIFGTYYAIVMMIVVVGTIVRMVDGSWKTTAVFFLLFMGIVFFLTAICHPYELNCVQPCLLFFLCVPTSYVLLVIYALTNLNANAWGTREDIFIPNRKKKQKFKSQAECLQFLEQQFSNAKNSNELLAVVENLIDECHSQRTESSDQLLAQITAVLNRINMFDDLDKRLNLGLDLHGIGLEELVEEQQKSQDQNLLHEQKHNEQMTKKYDDRVNPYWFDHQLVKYADVKYLKENEFLFWRRLIQKYLKPIHMDALEKQKLQLGLNDLRDQGVFAFFMLDALWIAFVFSVLLAQNRLKDMLFIPVPIPSSYNDHA
;
A
#
# COMPACT_ATOMS: atom_id res chain seq x y z
N MET A 1 3.76 -9.86 -7.87
CA MET A 1 4.45 -10.24 -6.64
C MET A 1 4.92 -11.68 -6.77
N ILE A 2 6.22 -11.87 -6.96
CA ILE A 2 6.88 -13.18 -7.03
C ILE A 2 7.74 -13.29 -5.77
N ASP A 3 7.31 -14.05 -4.77
CA ASP A 3 8.11 -14.23 -3.56
C ASP A 3 8.97 -15.48 -3.70
N CYS A 4 10.28 -15.32 -3.60
CA CYS A 4 11.24 -16.41 -3.66
C CYS A 4 11.67 -16.79 -2.24
N TYR A 5 11.32 -18.00 -1.85
CA TYR A 5 11.73 -18.62 -0.60
C TYR A 5 13.04 -19.38 -0.81
N LEU A 6 14.08 -19.03 -0.04
CA LEU A 6 15.35 -19.73 -0.03
C LEU A 6 15.39 -20.68 1.17
N GLU A 7 15.16 -21.97 0.94
CA GLU A 7 15.25 -23.01 1.97
C GLU A 7 16.71 -23.51 2.02
N ASN A 8 17.48 -23.11 3.03
CA ASN A 8 18.84 -23.61 3.23
C ASN A 8 18.82 -24.85 4.13
N ILE A 9 18.30 -25.96 3.62
CA ILE A 9 18.27 -27.24 4.35
C ILE A 9 19.34 -28.17 3.76
N ASN A 10 20.44 -28.32 4.52
CA ASN A 10 21.55 -29.25 4.38
C ASN A 10 22.64 -28.93 3.32
N HIS A 11 23.89 -28.99 3.80
CA HIS A 11 25.18 -28.85 3.11
C HIS A 11 25.41 -29.70 1.84
N ARG A 12 24.42 -30.48 1.36
CA ARG A 12 24.54 -31.32 0.16
C ARG A 12 23.89 -30.75 -1.09
N PHE A 13 23.01 -29.76 -1.00
CA PHE A 13 22.43 -29.05 -2.15
C PHE A 13 22.26 -27.58 -1.78
N PRO A 14 22.97 -26.62 -2.41
CA PRO A 14 23.19 -25.32 -1.74
C PRO A 14 21.93 -24.47 -1.55
N HIS A 15 20.91 -24.55 -2.40
CA HIS A 15 19.72 -23.69 -2.31
C HIS A 15 18.49 -24.40 -2.91
N LEU A 16 17.59 -24.96 -2.08
CA LEU A 16 16.27 -25.34 -2.59
C LEU A 16 15.40 -24.07 -2.60
N THR A 17 15.26 -23.45 -3.77
CA THR A 17 14.34 -22.32 -3.93
C THR A 17 12.93 -22.84 -4.16
N ARG A 18 11.98 -22.30 -3.38
CA ARG A 18 10.56 -22.42 -3.68
C ARG A 18 10.05 -21.05 -4.05
N THR A 19 9.35 -20.95 -5.15
CA THR A 19 8.77 -19.68 -5.58
C THR A 19 7.28 -19.71 -5.33
N HIS A 20 6.78 -18.71 -4.64
CA HIS A 20 5.36 -18.51 -4.39
C HIS A 20 4.90 -17.24 -5.10
N VAL A 21 3.88 -17.35 -5.95
CA VAL A 21 3.31 -16.19 -6.66
C VAL A 21 1.88 -16.02 -6.22
N PHE A 22 1.53 -14.86 -5.67
CA PHE A 22 0.19 -14.56 -5.20
C PHE A 22 -0.51 -13.63 -6.19
N PHE A 23 -1.53 -14.16 -6.88
CA PHE A 23 -2.40 -13.37 -7.75
C PHE A 23 -3.56 -12.82 -6.94
N ASP A 24 -3.60 -11.50 -6.76
CA ASP A 24 -4.78 -10.82 -6.22
C ASP A 24 -5.87 -10.76 -7.31
N ASP A 25 -7.12 -10.98 -6.92
CA ASP A 25 -8.30 -10.99 -7.81
C ASP A 25 -8.15 -11.86 -9.09
N ALA A 26 -7.74 -13.12 -8.92
CA ALA A 26 -7.46 -14.06 -10.01
C ALA A 26 -8.70 -14.52 -10.81
N PHE A 27 -9.91 -14.20 -10.33
CA PHE A 27 -11.16 -14.72 -10.86
C PHE A 27 -12.10 -13.60 -11.32
N TYR A 28 -12.90 -13.89 -12.35
CA TYR A 28 -14.03 -13.06 -12.77
C TYR A 28 -15.25 -13.94 -13.06
N HIS A 29 -16.42 -13.33 -13.20
CA HIS A 29 -17.64 -14.02 -13.62
C HIS A 29 -17.78 -13.87 -15.13
N ASP A 30 -17.92 -15.00 -15.83
CA ASP A 30 -18.17 -15.00 -17.27
C ASP A 30 -19.62 -14.55 -17.61
N GLU A 31 -19.97 -14.57 -18.89
CA GLU A 31 -21.31 -14.20 -19.38
C GLU A 31 -22.43 -15.05 -18.76
N ASN A 32 -22.09 -16.28 -18.31
CA ASN A 32 -23.00 -17.20 -17.65
C ASN A 32 -22.96 -17.07 -16.11
N GLN A 33 -22.35 -16.00 -15.59
CA GLN A 33 -22.13 -15.78 -14.15
C GLN A 33 -21.33 -16.90 -13.46
N GLN A 34 -20.56 -17.68 -14.22
CA GLN A 34 -19.70 -18.73 -13.69
C GLN A 34 -18.31 -18.18 -13.39
N ARG A 35 -17.72 -18.64 -12.27
CA ARG A 35 -16.43 -18.15 -11.81
C ARG A 35 -15.28 -18.81 -12.58
N THR A 36 -14.54 -18.02 -13.34
CA THR A 36 -13.43 -18.48 -14.18
C THR A 36 -12.16 -17.65 -13.99
N LEU A 37 -11.03 -18.12 -14.54
CA LEU A 37 -9.71 -17.50 -14.43
C LEU A 37 -9.63 -16.24 -15.28
N ASN A 38 -9.11 -15.15 -14.73
CA ASN A 38 -9.00 -13.88 -15.46
C ASN A 38 -7.88 -13.87 -16.52
N ILE A 39 -7.88 -12.82 -17.35
CA ILE A 39 -6.89 -12.61 -18.41
C ILE A 39 -5.43 -12.59 -17.90
N PHE A 40 -5.17 -12.04 -16.71
CA PHE A 40 -3.82 -11.98 -16.15
C PHE A 40 -3.26 -13.35 -15.77
N VAL A 41 -4.13 -14.28 -15.36
CA VAL A 41 -3.73 -15.67 -15.17
C VAL A 41 -3.36 -16.30 -16.52
N ASN A 42 -4.05 -15.94 -17.60
CA ASN A 42 -3.69 -16.42 -18.94
C ASN A 42 -2.33 -15.86 -19.39
N ASP A 43 -2.11 -14.56 -19.23
CA ASP A 43 -0.83 -13.90 -19.54
C ASP A 43 0.33 -14.53 -18.77
N PHE A 44 0.08 -14.94 -17.51
CA PHE A 44 1.08 -15.64 -16.71
C PHE A 44 1.50 -17.00 -17.29
N PHE A 45 0.57 -17.77 -17.86
CA PHE A 45 0.89 -19.03 -18.53
C PHE A 45 1.74 -18.81 -19.79
N GLU A 46 1.54 -17.69 -20.50
CA GLU A 46 2.39 -17.35 -21.64
C GLU A 46 3.78 -16.90 -21.15
N ALA A 47 3.81 -16.03 -20.14
CA ALA A 47 5.04 -15.51 -19.56
C ALA A 47 5.94 -16.61 -18.99
N ILE A 48 5.37 -17.60 -18.28
CA ILE A 48 6.16 -18.69 -17.69
C ILE A 48 6.79 -19.59 -18.75
N ASN A 49 6.09 -19.86 -19.86
CA ASN A 49 6.64 -20.65 -20.97
C ASN A 49 7.75 -19.88 -21.69
N LYS A 50 7.55 -18.58 -21.92
CA LYS A 50 8.58 -17.70 -22.48
C LYS A 50 9.81 -17.64 -21.58
N ALA A 51 9.61 -17.46 -20.27
CA ALA A 51 10.68 -17.44 -19.28
C ALA A 51 11.44 -18.78 -19.24
N ALA A 52 10.74 -19.92 -19.28
CA ALA A 52 11.38 -21.23 -19.35
C ALA A 52 12.24 -21.39 -20.62
N GLY A 53 11.73 -20.94 -21.77
CA GLY A 53 12.49 -20.97 -23.03
C GLY A 53 13.76 -20.13 -22.99
N ILE A 54 13.70 -18.93 -22.39
CA ILE A 54 14.87 -18.05 -22.22
C ILE A 54 15.89 -18.68 -21.26
N VAL A 55 15.45 -19.20 -20.11
CA VAL A 55 16.36 -19.75 -19.08
C VAL A 55 17.06 -21.03 -19.55
N HIS A 56 16.40 -21.85 -20.37
CA HIS A 56 16.96 -23.10 -20.87
C HIS A 56 17.54 -23.01 -22.28
N ASP A 57 17.52 -21.82 -22.89
CA ASP A 57 17.95 -21.59 -24.27
C ASP A 57 17.25 -22.52 -25.28
N VAL A 58 15.95 -22.73 -25.08
CA VAL A 58 15.09 -23.56 -25.94
C VAL A 58 13.88 -22.74 -26.38
N GLU A 59 13.92 -22.27 -27.62
CA GLU A 59 12.81 -21.50 -28.19
C GLU A 59 11.51 -22.33 -28.23
N GLY A 60 10.41 -21.74 -27.78
CA GLY A 60 9.10 -22.40 -27.76
C GLY A 60 8.94 -23.51 -26.70
N MET A 61 9.84 -23.59 -25.71
CA MET A 61 9.70 -24.53 -24.59
C MET A 61 8.34 -24.36 -23.90
N LYS A 62 7.58 -25.45 -23.80
CA LYS A 62 6.32 -25.50 -23.05
C LYS A 62 6.52 -26.33 -21.79
N LEU A 63 6.21 -25.74 -20.65
CA LEU A 63 6.19 -26.46 -19.38
C LEU A 63 5.03 -27.46 -19.36
N ALA A 64 5.23 -28.56 -18.64
CA ALA A 64 4.15 -29.49 -18.36
C ALA A 64 2.97 -28.78 -17.67
N PRO A 65 1.73 -29.24 -17.88
CA PRO A 65 0.58 -28.69 -17.17
C PRO A 65 0.80 -28.66 -15.65
N PRO A 66 0.37 -27.61 -14.94
CA PRO A 66 0.47 -27.57 -13.48
C PRO A 66 -0.34 -28.68 -12.83
N GLN A 67 -0.10 -28.91 -11.54
CA GLN A 67 -1.09 -29.53 -10.67
C GLN A 67 -2.08 -28.45 -10.19
N LYS A 68 -3.39 -28.72 -10.28
CA LYS A 68 -4.45 -27.81 -9.81
C LYS A 68 -5.05 -28.28 -8.49
N THR A 69 -5.29 -27.34 -7.59
CA THR A 69 -5.86 -27.59 -6.26
C THR A 69 -6.91 -26.55 -5.94
N ALA A 70 -8.11 -26.98 -5.53
CA ALA A 70 -9.13 -26.10 -4.96
C ALA A 70 -8.74 -25.74 -3.52
N THR A 71 -8.91 -24.47 -3.13
CA THR A 71 -8.47 -23.98 -1.82
C THR A 71 -9.53 -23.09 -1.17
N PRO A 72 -9.54 -22.94 0.17
CA PRO A 72 -10.49 -22.05 0.86
C PRO A 72 -10.45 -20.59 0.42
N TYR A 73 -9.33 -20.12 -0.14
CA TYR A 73 -9.15 -18.75 -0.63
C TYR A 73 -9.33 -18.60 -2.15
N GLY A 74 -9.64 -19.68 -2.88
CA GLY A 74 -9.73 -19.68 -4.34
C GLY A 74 -9.09 -20.93 -4.95
N GLY A 75 -7.95 -20.78 -5.60
CA GLY A 75 -7.24 -21.88 -6.27
C GLY A 75 -5.74 -21.87 -6.04
N ARG A 76 -5.09 -22.99 -6.33
CA ARG A 76 -3.63 -23.11 -6.33
C ARG A 76 -3.19 -23.92 -7.54
N LEU A 77 -2.17 -23.42 -8.23
CA LEU A 77 -1.47 -24.11 -9.31
C LEU A 77 -0.05 -24.41 -8.86
N SER A 78 0.51 -25.55 -9.24
CA SER A 78 1.85 -25.94 -8.83
C SER A 78 2.62 -26.60 -9.97
N TRP A 79 3.78 -26.05 -10.28
CA TRP A 79 4.71 -26.59 -11.27
C TRP A 79 5.94 -27.11 -10.57
N ARG A 80 6.48 -28.21 -11.10
CA ARG A 80 7.87 -28.59 -10.88
C ARG A 80 8.66 -28.10 -12.09
N LEU A 81 9.42 -27.03 -11.90
CA LEU A 81 10.24 -26.44 -12.96
C LEU A 81 11.41 -27.37 -13.31
N PRO A 82 11.99 -27.23 -14.51
CA PRO A 82 13.22 -27.94 -14.84
C PRO A 82 14.32 -27.56 -13.83
N GLY A 83 15.09 -28.55 -13.37
CA GLY A 83 16.00 -28.40 -12.22
C GLY A 83 15.37 -28.72 -10.86
N GLY A 84 14.08 -29.05 -10.82
CA GLY A 84 13.41 -29.61 -9.63
C GLY A 84 12.81 -28.59 -8.67
N ASN A 85 12.99 -27.29 -8.94
CA ASN A 85 12.42 -26.19 -8.15
C ASN A 85 10.89 -26.20 -8.21
N LEU A 86 10.26 -25.87 -7.09
CA LEU A 86 8.81 -25.84 -6.97
C LEU A 86 8.31 -24.41 -7.15
N LEU A 87 7.42 -24.20 -8.11
CA LEU A 87 6.68 -22.96 -8.28
C LEU A 87 5.22 -23.20 -7.85
N VAL A 88 4.75 -22.42 -6.89
CA VAL A 88 3.38 -22.49 -6.38
C VAL A 88 2.70 -21.15 -6.63
N VAL A 89 1.65 -21.16 -7.44
CA VAL A 89 0.86 -19.97 -7.75
C VAL A 89 -0.45 -20.04 -6.99
N HIS A 90 -0.67 -19.07 -6.11
CA HIS A 90 -1.86 -18.91 -5.30
C HIS A 90 -2.83 -17.95 -6.01
N LEU A 91 -3.99 -18.47 -6.41
CA LEU A 91 -5.05 -17.74 -7.10
C LEU A 91 -6.06 -17.27 -6.06
N LYS A 92 -6.04 -15.96 -5.76
CA LYS A 92 -6.88 -15.37 -4.74
C LYS A 92 -8.24 -14.99 -5.29
N ASP A 93 -9.29 -15.42 -4.59
CA ASP A 93 -10.66 -15.03 -4.88
C ASP A 93 -11.06 -13.84 -4.00
N LYS A 94 -11.37 -12.71 -4.66
CA LYS A 94 -11.76 -11.47 -3.98
C LYS A 94 -13.02 -11.58 -3.13
N LEU A 95 -13.89 -12.55 -3.41
CA LEU A 95 -15.10 -12.78 -2.62
C LEU A 95 -14.82 -13.59 -1.36
N LYS A 96 -13.72 -14.35 -1.34
CA LYS A 96 -13.36 -15.23 -0.23
C LYS A 96 -12.37 -14.58 0.74
N VAL A 97 -11.50 -13.70 0.23
CA VAL A 97 -10.45 -13.08 1.05
C VAL A 97 -10.19 -11.61 0.67
N SER A 98 -9.76 -10.83 1.67
CA SER A 98 -9.47 -9.40 1.57
C SER A 98 -8.50 -9.08 0.45
N LYS A 99 -8.85 -8.09 -0.38
CA LYS A 99 -7.99 -7.49 -1.41
C LYS A 99 -6.88 -6.62 -0.77
N LYS A 100 -5.90 -6.19 -1.57
CA LYS A 100 -4.74 -5.33 -1.22
C LYS A 100 -3.46 -6.09 -0.88
N LYS A 101 -2.33 -5.44 -1.15
CA LYS A 101 -0.96 -5.95 -0.97
C LYS A 101 -0.70 -6.43 0.46
N ARG A 102 -1.02 -5.63 1.49
CA ARG A 102 -0.85 -6.01 2.90
C ARG A 102 -1.53 -7.33 3.27
N TRP A 103 -2.78 -7.56 2.84
CA TRP A 103 -3.50 -8.79 3.18
C TRP A 103 -2.96 -10.01 2.45
N SER A 104 -2.47 -9.83 1.22
CA SER A 104 -1.68 -10.86 0.53
C SER A 104 -0.39 -11.16 1.30
N MET A 105 0.29 -10.15 1.85
CA MET A 105 1.44 -10.32 2.75
C MET A 105 1.13 -11.11 4.01
N VAL A 106 0.04 -10.77 4.70
CA VAL A 106 -0.43 -11.54 5.86
C VAL A 106 -0.67 -13.00 5.47
N MET A 107 -1.35 -13.24 4.35
CA MET A 107 -1.68 -14.58 3.87
C MET A 107 -0.43 -15.45 3.69
N TYR A 108 0.59 -14.95 2.99
CA TYR A 108 1.77 -15.76 2.70
C TYR A 108 2.73 -15.85 3.89
N MET A 109 2.89 -14.79 4.69
CA MET A 109 3.75 -14.82 5.87
C MET A 109 3.22 -15.84 6.89
N TYR A 110 1.90 -15.86 7.15
CA TYR A 110 1.34 -16.88 8.04
C TYR A 110 1.43 -18.29 7.44
N TYR A 111 1.35 -18.44 6.12
CA TYR A 111 1.52 -19.75 5.49
C TYR A 111 2.97 -20.26 5.59
N LEU A 112 3.94 -19.45 5.20
CA LEU A 112 5.36 -19.81 5.21
C LEU A 112 5.87 -19.98 6.65
N LEU A 113 5.57 -19.03 7.53
CA LEU A 113 6.08 -19.04 8.89
C LEU A 113 5.24 -19.94 9.81
N GLY A 114 3.92 -19.81 9.74
CA GLY A 114 2.98 -20.52 10.61
C GLY A 114 2.72 -21.97 10.18
N TYR A 115 2.37 -22.21 8.93
CA TYR A 115 2.06 -23.58 8.49
C TYR A 115 3.32 -24.37 8.12
N ARG A 116 4.22 -23.77 7.32
CA ARG A 116 5.36 -24.51 6.76
C ARG A 116 6.49 -24.67 7.77
N ILE A 117 6.82 -23.66 8.58
CA ILE A 117 7.88 -23.76 9.60
C ILE A 117 7.30 -24.30 10.91
N LEU A 118 6.35 -23.60 11.55
CA LEU A 118 5.79 -24.03 12.85
C LEU A 118 4.92 -25.30 12.75
N GLY A 119 4.04 -25.39 11.74
CA GLY A 119 3.13 -26.54 11.59
C GLY A 119 3.84 -27.87 11.33
N GLN A 120 4.94 -27.84 10.56
CA GLN A 120 5.81 -29.02 10.43
C GLN A 120 6.44 -29.41 11.77
N CYS A 121 6.73 -28.45 12.64
CA CYS A 121 7.27 -28.73 13.97
C CYS A 121 6.25 -29.33 14.91
N GLU A 122 4.97 -28.94 14.87
CA GLU A 122 3.95 -29.62 15.69
C GLU A 122 3.77 -31.09 15.25
N GLU A 123 3.81 -31.37 13.94
CA GLU A 123 3.79 -32.75 13.42
C GLU A 123 5.09 -33.52 13.77
N ARG A 124 6.26 -32.89 13.65
CA ARG A 124 7.55 -33.46 14.07
C ARG A 124 7.59 -33.70 15.58
N MET A 125 7.03 -32.79 16.38
CA MET A 125 6.98 -32.90 17.84
C MET A 125 6.00 -33.99 18.25
N LYS A 126 4.80 -34.05 17.67
CA LYS A 126 3.83 -35.15 17.88
C LYS A 126 4.43 -36.51 17.51
N SER A 127 5.18 -36.60 16.41
CA SER A 127 5.87 -37.83 16.04
C SER A 127 7.03 -38.16 16.96
N LEU A 128 7.82 -37.18 17.42
CA LEU A 128 8.85 -37.36 18.45
C LEU A 128 8.26 -37.78 19.81
N THR A 129 7.18 -37.14 20.28
CA THR A 129 6.48 -37.52 21.51
C THR A 129 5.97 -38.94 21.42
N LYS A 130 5.40 -39.34 20.28
CA LYS A 130 4.97 -40.72 20.03
C LYS A 130 6.14 -41.71 20.08
N VAL A 131 7.27 -41.37 19.46
CA VAL A 131 8.51 -42.18 19.52
C VAL A 131 9.09 -42.26 20.95
N ILE A 132 8.99 -41.18 21.74
CA ILE A 132 9.42 -41.14 23.14
C ILE A 132 8.47 -41.94 24.04
N GLU A 133 7.16 -41.90 23.77
CA GLU A 133 6.15 -42.70 24.47
C GLU A 133 6.31 -44.21 24.19
N ASP A 134 6.72 -44.55 22.97
CA ASP A 134 7.04 -45.92 22.54
C ASP A 134 8.45 -46.37 22.99
N SER A 135 9.27 -45.49 23.57
CA SER A 135 10.64 -45.80 24.01
C SER A 135 10.68 -46.38 25.44
N PRO A 136 11.52 -47.41 25.71
CA PRO A 136 11.67 -47.99 27.04
C PRO A 136 12.22 -46.99 28.09
N ASP A 137 12.87 -45.90 27.66
CA ASP A 137 13.52 -44.89 28.52
C ASP A 137 12.66 -43.63 28.78
N LYS A 138 11.35 -43.69 28.55
CA LYS A 138 10.38 -42.57 28.69
C LYS A 138 10.49 -41.71 29.96
N ARG A 139 11.00 -42.27 31.07
CA ARG A 139 11.17 -41.54 32.35
C ARG A 139 12.32 -40.53 32.34
N ASN A 140 13.41 -40.79 31.62
CA ASN A 140 14.54 -39.87 31.53
C ASN A 140 14.23 -38.69 30.60
N TYR A 141 13.50 -38.95 29.51
CA TYR A 141 13.05 -37.90 28.59
C TYR A 141 12.06 -36.93 29.24
N ARG A 142 11.11 -37.41 30.06
CA ARG A 142 10.17 -36.53 30.81
C ARG A 142 10.88 -35.61 31.79
N ARG A 143 11.86 -36.12 32.55
CA ARG A 143 12.64 -35.31 33.50
C ARG A 143 13.41 -34.16 32.86
N HIS A 144 13.82 -34.30 31.60
CA HIS A 144 14.54 -33.24 30.89
C HIS A 144 13.61 -32.13 30.40
N PHE A 145 12.33 -32.45 30.17
CA PHE A 145 11.29 -31.50 29.76
C PHE A 145 10.73 -30.72 30.95
N ASP A 146 10.52 -31.36 32.10
CA ASP A 146 9.91 -30.75 33.30
C ASP A 146 10.84 -29.74 34.02
N GLN A 147 12.15 -29.71 33.73
CA GLN A 147 13.12 -28.86 34.45
C GLN A 147 13.24 -27.42 33.95
N ASN A 148 12.49 -27.02 32.91
CA ASN A 148 12.57 -25.68 32.29
C ASN A 148 11.20 -24.98 32.28
N GLU A 149 10.56 -24.85 33.45
CA GLU A 149 9.16 -24.38 33.56
C GLU A 149 8.97 -22.88 33.85
N ASP A 150 10.02 -22.12 34.24
CA ASP A 150 9.87 -20.71 34.64
C ASP A 150 10.78 -19.76 33.82
N LEU A 151 10.19 -18.88 32.97
CA LEU A 151 10.62 -17.49 32.68
C LEU A 151 9.87 -16.89 31.47
N HIS A 152 9.53 -15.60 31.56
CA HIS A 152 8.82 -14.80 30.56
C HIS A 152 9.56 -14.64 29.21
N VAL A 153 9.34 -15.45 28.15
CA VAL A 153 9.64 -15.11 26.73
C VAL A 153 8.80 -15.97 25.75
N TYR A 154 7.72 -15.44 25.17
CA TYR A 154 6.67 -16.29 24.57
C TYR A 154 6.93 -16.80 23.13
N TYR A 155 7.93 -16.28 22.39
CA TYR A 155 8.25 -16.77 21.04
C TYR A 155 9.49 -17.69 20.97
N LYS A 156 10.60 -17.33 21.64
CA LYS A 156 11.88 -18.08 21.55
C LYS A 156 11.88 -19.43 22.25
N ASP A 157 11.07 -19.61 23.30
CA ASP A 157 11.05 -20.85 24.07
C ASP A 157 10.11 -21.91 23.46
N ILE A 158 9.12 -21.50 22.65
CA ILE A 158 8.25 -22.42 21.90
C ILE A 158 8.99 -23.03 20.70
N LEU A 159 9.82 -22.24 20.00
CA LEU A 159 10.69 -22.81 18.98
C LEU A 159 11.88 -23.45 19.70
N GLY A 160 11.80 -24.75 19.98
CA GLY A 160 12.96 -25.49 20.48
C GLY A 160 14.23 -25.16 19.65
N PRO A 161 15.45 -25.26 20.20
CA PRO A 161 16.65 -24.63 19.65
C PRO A 161 16.89 -24.88 18.15
N ARG A 162 16.51 -26.07 17.68
CA ARG A 162 16.58 -26.46 16.26
C ARG A 162 15.68 -25.62 15.36
N LEU A 163 14.47 -25.31 15.79
CA LEU A 163 13.49 -24.56 15.02
C LEU A 163 13.81 -23.07 15.01
N LEU A 164 14.31 -22.54 16.11
CA LEU A 164 14.86 -21.18 16.13
C LEU A 164 16.03 -21.06 15.13
N LEU A 165 16.93 -22.05 15.11
CA LEU A 165 18.02 -22.10 14.13
C LEU A 165 17.51 -22.24 12.69
N GLU A 166 16.46 -23.03 12.46
CA GLU A 166 15.81 -23.16 11.15
C GLU A 166 15.20 -21.82 10.71
N ALA A 167 14.50 -21.12 11.60
CA ALA A 167 13.92 -19.80 11.34
C ALA A 167 15.00 -18.70 11.17
N GLU A 168 16.11 -18.76 11.91
CA GLU A 168 17.25 -17.84 11.76
C GLU A 168 17.94 -18.00 10.40
N ASN A 169 17.97 -19.23 9.87
CA ASN A 169 18.60 -19.57 8.60
C ASN A 169 17.61 -19.63 7.42
N THR A 170 16.36 -19.19 7.65
CA THR A 170 15.34 -19.12 6.61
C THR A 170 15.11 -17.66 6.23
N PHE A 171 15.11 -17.41 4.92
CA PHE A 171 14.94 -16.07 4.36
C PHE A 171 13.77 -16.02 3.38
N ILE A 172 13.04 -14.90 3.40
CA ILE A 172 11.91 -14.62 2.52
C ILE A 172 12.28 -13.43 1.65
N LEU A 173 12.46 -13.66 0.35
CA LEU A 173 12.68 -12.59 -0.63
C LEU A 173 11.32 -12.10 -1.13
N SER A 174 11.03 -10.83 -0.88
CA SER A 174 9.85 -10.16 -1.42
C SER A 174 10.20 -9.47 -2.73
N VAL A 175 9.43 -9.76 -3.79
CA VAL A 175 9.62 -9.16 -5.11
C VAL A 175 8.30 -8.71 -5.72
N ASP A 176 8.26 -7.48 -6.25
CA ASP A 176 7.11 -6.99 -7.02
C ASP A 176 7.00 -7.68 -8.40
N GLY A 177 5.86 -7.54 -9.08
CA GLY A 177 5.60 -8.28 -10.33
C GLY A 177 6.33 -7.75 -11.56
N ASP A 178 6.86 -6.54 -11.46
CA ASP A 178 7.46 -5.72 -12.50
C ASP A 178 8.96 -5.49 -12.25
N VAL A 179 9.59 -6.39 -11.49
CA VAL A 179 10.98 -6.26 -11.06
C VAL A 179 11.86 -7.33 -11.69
N ASP A 180 12.92 -6.88 -12.36
CA ASP A 180 13.98 -7.71 -12.91
C ASP A 180 15.20 -7.70 -11.97
N PHE A 181 15.77 -8.87 -11.71
CA PHE A 181 16.95 -8.99 -10.84
C PHE A 181 17.85 -10.15 -11.27
N GLY A 182 19.15 -10.02 -10.98
CA GLY A 182 20.14 -11.06 -11.22
C GLY A 182 20.29 -12.04 -10.05
N PRO A 183 20.77 -13.27 -10.30
CA PRO A 183 21.06 -14.24 -9.24
C PRO A 183 22.12 -13.73 -8.25
N ASP A 184 23.09 -12.94 -8.72
CA ASP A 184 24.12 -12.33 -7.87
C ASP A 184 23.52 -11.37 -6.84
N SER A 185 22.48 -10.60 -7.20
CA SER A 185 21.80 -9.69 -6.28
C SER A 185 21.20 -10.45 -5.09
N VAL A 186 20.57 -11.61 -5.35
CA VAL A 186 20.01 -12.49 -4.32
C VAL A 186 21.12 -13.05 -3.41
N ARG A 187 22.25 -13.44 -3.99
CA ARG A 187 23.43 -13.90 -3.24
C ARG A 187 23.98 -12.79 -2.34
N MET A 188 24.12 -11.56 -2.85
CA MET A 188 24.61 -10.42 -2.08
C MET A 188 23.69 -10.07 -0.90
N LEU A 189 22.37 -10.11 -1.08
CA LEU A 189 21.40 -9.94 0.01
C LEU A 189 21.55 -11.03 1.07
N THR A 190 21.70 -12.28 0.64
CA THR A 190 21.86 -13.42 1.53
C THR A 190 23.18 -13.35 2.32
N ASP A 191 24.27 -12.96 1.66
CA ASP A 191 25.57 -12.81 2.30
C ASP A 191 25.56 -11.69 3.35
N ARG A 192 24.80 -10.61 3.11
CA ARG A 192 24.54 -9.57 4.12
C ARG A 192 23.77 -10.12 5.32
N MET A 193 22.68 -10.85 5.08
CA MET A 193 21.89 -11.49 6.15
C MET A 193 22.72 -12.47 6.99
N LYS A 194 23.73 -13.14 6.41
CA LYS A 194 24.56 -14.10 7.15
C LYS A 194 25.57 -13.44 8.09
N LYS A 195 25.95 -12.17 7.85
CA LYS A 195 26.98 -11.47 8.65
C LYS A 195 26.55 -11.21 10.08
N ASP A 196 25.26 -10.89 10.28
CA ASP A 196 24.73 -10.53 11.57
C ASP A 196 23.31 -11.08 11.74
N LYS A 197 23.10 -11.81 12.84
CA LYS A 197 21.80 -12.42 13.20
C LYS A 197 20.75 -11.39 13.59
N LYS A 198 21.16 -10.19 14.02
CA LYS A 198 20.26 -9.07 14.36
C LYS A 198 19.69 -8.36 13.13
N VAL A 199 20.23 -8.63 11.95
CA VAL A 199 19.68 -8.11 10.69
C VAL A 199 18.38 -8.85 10.40
N GLY A 200 17.26 -8.13 10.54
CA GLY A 200 15.91 -8.63 10.27
C GLY A 200 15.51 -8.48 8.81
N ALA A 201 16.06 -7.49 8.11
CA ALA A 201 15.84 -7.27 6.69
C ALA A 201 17.03 -6.62 5.99
N VAL A 202 17.18 -6.88 4.68
CA VAL A 202 18.14 -6.20 3.80
C VAL A 202 17.39 -5.62 2.61
N SER A 203 17.51 -4.30 2.44
CA SER A 203 17.10 -3.55 1.26
C SER A 203 18.16 -3.67 0.16
N SER A 204 17.70 -3.81 -1.08
CA SER A 204 18.54 -3.72 -2.28
C SER A 204 18.64 -2.27 -2.80
N ARG A 205 19.39 -2.10 -3.90
CA ARG A 205 19.40 -0.91 -4.74
C ARG A 205 18.42 -1.10 -5.90
N ILE A 206 17.55 -0.12 -6.10
CA ILE A 206 16.48 -0.17 -7.11
C ILE A 206 16.73 0.84 -8.21
N HIS A 207 16.67 0.38 -9.45
CA HIS A 207 16.87 1.16 -10.66
C HIS A 207 15.56 1.31 -11.43
N PRO A 208 15.07 2.54 -11.67
CA PRO A 208 13.87 2.73 -12.47
C PRO A 208 14.17 2.55 -13.97
N ILE A 209 13.39 1.68 -14.62
CA ILE A 209 13.40 1.45 -16.06
C ILE A 209 12.06 1.86 -16.67
N GLY A 210 12.08 2.17 -17.98
CA GLY A 210 10.94 2.70 -18.72
C GLY A 210 11.38 3.72 -19.77
N SER A 211 10.39 4.38 -20.36
CA SER A 211 10.56 5.37 -21.44
C SER A 211 10.05 6.77 -21.06
N GLY A 212 10.68 7.80 -21.64
CA GLY A 212 10.23 9.19 -21.54
C GLY A 212 10.89 10.06 -20.45
N PRO A 213 10.63 11.39 -20.47
CA PRO A 213 11.28 12.35 -19.58
C PRO A 213 11.01 12.13 -18.09
N LEU A 214 9.83 11.61 -17.75
CA LEU A 214 9.47 11.32 -16.36
C LEU A 214 10.33 10.19 -15.76
N ILE A 215 10.73 9.22 -16.58
CA ILE A 215 11.67 8.17 -16.17
C ILE A 215 13.06 8.75 -15.98
N TRP A 216 13.48 9.71 -16.81
CA TRP A 216 14.76 10.39 -16.62
C TRP A 216 14.81 11.16 -15.29
N TYR A 217 13.73 11.88 -14.96
CA TYR A 217 13.56 12.50 -13.64
C TYR A 217 13.70 11.47 -12.52
N GLN A 218 12.99 10.34 -12.62
CA GLN A 218 13.00 9.29 -11.59
C GLN A 218 14.37 8.61 -11.46
N LYS A 219 15.13 8.43 -12.55
CA LYS A 219 16.50 7.89 -12.51
C LYS A 219 17.42 8.75 -11.65
N MET A 220 17.39 10.08 -11.83
CA MET A 220 18.16 11.00 -10.99
C MET A 220 17.66 10.97 -9.54
N GLU A 221 16.35 11.02 -9.34
CA GLU A 221 15.76 11.00 -8.00
C GLU A 221 16.12 9.75 -7.19
N TYR A 222 16.00 8.56 -7.80
CA TYR A 222 16.35 7.29 -7.17
C TYR A 222 17.85 7.24 -6.88
N ALA A 223 18.68 7.64 -7.85
CA ALA A 223 20.13 7.70 -7.68
C ALA A 223 20.52 8.56 -6.47
N MET A 224 20.01 9.80 -6.38
CA MET A 224 20.29 10.67 -5.23
C MET A 224 19.82 10.07 -3.90
N CYS A 225 18.63 9.46 -3.87
CA CYS A 225 18.11 8.81 -2.68
C CYS A 225 19.02 7.66 -2.22
N TYR A 226 19.50 6.82 -3.14
CA TYR A 226 20.39 5.70 -2.81
C TYR A 226 21.83 6.14 -2.48
N TRP A 227 22.37 7.11 -3.21
CA TRP A 227 23.73 7.61 -3.01
C TRP A 227 23.88 8.38 -1.70
N LEU A 228 22.89 9.20 -1.34
CA LEU A 228 22.98 10.10 -0.20
C LEU A 228 22.14 9.59 0.97
N GLN A 229 20.82 9.53 0.82
CA GLN A 229 19.92 9.28 1.93
C GLN A 229 20.06 7.86 2.50
N LYS A 230 19.85 6.82 1.67
CA LYS A 230 19.93 5.42 2.12
C LYS A 230 21.31 5.05 2.63
N THR A 231 22.35 5.56 1.99
CA THR A 231 23.74 5.34 2.41
C THR A 231 24.02 6.02 3.75
N THR A 232 23.50 7.22 3.99
CA THR A 232 23.60 7.90 5.30
C THR A 232 22.84 7.15 6.38
N GLU A 233 21.58 6.75 6.12
CA GLU A 233 20.78 5.94 7.06
C GLU A 233 21.49 4.63 7.43
N HIS A 234 22.05 3.93 6.43
CA HIS A 234 22.79 2.69 6.66
C HIS A 234 24.08 2.92 7.47
N SER A 235 24.80 4.01 7.20
CA SER A 235 26.03 4.39 7.90
C SER A 235 25.76 4.80 9.36
N LEU A 236 24.61 5.42 9.62
CA LEU A 236 24.15 5.76 10.97
C LEU A 236 23.59 4.56 11.75
N GLY A 237 23.49 3.40 11.09
CA GLY A 237 23.27 2.10 11.71
C GLY A 237 22.06 1.35 11.15
N CYS A 238 20.96 2.02 10.80
CA CYS A 238 19.72 1.36 10.39
C CYS A 238 18.94 2.19 9.37
N VAL A 239 18.51 1.53 8.30
CA VAL A 239 17.62 2.11 7.28
C VAL A 239 16.18 2.06 7.78
N LEU A 240 15.36 3.09 7.51
CA LEU A 240 13.98 3.13 8.01
C LEU A 240 12.96 2.34 7.18
N CYS A 241 13.36 1.91 5.99
CA CYS A 241 12.49 1.18 5.07
C CYS A 241 13.30 0.20 4.21
N ALA A 242 12.90 -1.06 4.24
CA ALA A 242 13.21 -2.05 3.22
C ALA A 242 12.06 -2.05 2.18
N PRO A 243 12.27 -1.50 0.96
CA PRO A 243 11.23 -1.39 -0.06
C PRO A 243 10.71 -2.77 -0.47
N GLY A 244 9.39 -2.90 -0.63
CA GLY A 244 8.76 -4.19 -0.94
C GLY A 244 9.07 -4.76 -2.33
N CYS A 245 9.73 -4.00 -3.22
CA CYS A 245 9.98 -4.42 -4.59
C CYS A 245 11.13 -5.43 -4.74
N PHE A 246 12.15 -5.38 -3.87
CA PHE A 246 13.23 -6.37 -3.84
C PHE A 246 13.95 -6.32 -2.47
N ALA A 247 13.38 -6.99 -1.46
CA ALA A 247 13.93 -7.01 -0.10
C ALA A 247 13.93 -8.41 0.50
N LEU A 248 14.97 -8.73 1.27
CA LEU A 248 15.15 -10.03 1.91
C LEU A 248 14.89 -9.93 3.41
N TYR A 249 13.94 -10.71 3.93
CA TYR A 249 13.55 -10.72 5.34
C TYR A 249 13.97 -12.03 6.03
N ARG A 250 14.34 -11.97 7.31
CA ARG A 250 14.61 -13.15 8.14
C ARG A 250 13.31 -13.70 8.70
N ALA A 251 13.11 -15.01 8.59
CA ALA A 251 11.90 -15.64 9.13
C ALA A 251 11.80 -15.45 10.65
N SER A 252 12.87 -15.66 11.42
CA SER A 252 12.83 -15.45 12.88
C SER A 252 12.46 -14.03 13.28
N ALA A 253 12.89 -13.01 12.52
CA ALA A 253 12.55 -11.62 12.79
C ALA A 253 11.07 -11.31 12.50
N LEU A 254 10.52 -11.87 11.43
CA LEU A 254 9.11 -11.73 11.09
C LEU A 254 8.20 -12.43 12.09
N MET A 255 8.64 -13.55 12.64
CA MET A 255 7.84 -14.34 13.56
C MET A 255 7.85 -13.83 15.00
N ASP A 256 8.63 -12.80 15.31
CA ASP A 256 8.67 -12.19 16.65
C ASP A 256 7.28 -11.71 17.12
N ASP A 257 7.05 -11.70 18.44
CA ASP A 257 5.75 -11.67 19.12
C ASP A 257 4.84 -10.51 18.68
N ASN A 258 5.43 -9.41 18.22
CA ASN A 258 4.73 -8.18 17.84
C ASN A 258 4.90 -7.78 16.36
N VAL A 259 5.52 -8.61 15.52
CA VAL A 259 5.68 -8.27 14.10
C VAL A 259 4.44 -8.70 13.33
N MET A 260 4.29 -10.00 13.01
CA MET A 260 3.15 -10.45 12.20
C MET A 260 1.79 -10.27 12.86
N LYS A 261 1.72 -10.33 14.21
CA LYS A 261 0.48 -10.10 14.95
C LYS A 261 -0.06 -8.68 14.75
N VAL A 262 0.81 -7.67 14.83
CA VAL A 262 0.44 -6.25 14.65
C VAL A 262 0.26 -5.94 13.17
N PHE A 263 1.10 -6.53 12.31
CA PHE A 263 0.98 -6.38 10.86
C PHE A 263 -0.38 -6.84 10.32
N ALA A 264 -0.90 -7.95 10.86
CA ALA A 264 -2.19 -8.53 10.50
C ALA A 264 -3.39 -7.91 11.22
N ALA A 265 -3.17 -7.01 12.18
CA ALA A 265 -4.26 -6.37 12.89
C ALA A 265 -5.02 -5.38 11.98
N ARG A 266 -6.35 -5.35 12.15
CA ARG A 266 -7.23 -4.44 11.43
C ARG A 266 -6.97 -2.99 11.84
N CYS A 267 -7.34 -2.06 10.97
CA CYS A 267 -7.25 -0.65 11.25
C CYS A 267 -8.51 -0.23 12.02
N GLU A 268 -8.32 0.26 13.25
CA GLU A 268 -9.43 0.69 14.11
C GLU A 268 -9.53 2.22 14.16
N SER A 269 -8.43 2.92 13.87
CA SER A 269 -8.35 4.39 13.85
C SER A 269 -7.89 4.92 12.47
N PRO A 270 -8.18 6.18 12.14
CA PRO A 270 -7.63 6.84 10.94
C PRO A 270 -6.10 6.82 10.89
N GLU A 271 -5.43 6.93 12.04
CA GLU A 271 -3.97 6.82 12.13
C GLU A 271 -3.47 5.43 11.74
N ASP A 272 -4.18 4.37 12.12
CA ASP A 272 -3.85 3.01 11.67
C ASP A 272 -3.97 2.88 10.15
N TYR A 273 -4.94 3.53 9.51
CA TYR A 273 -5.02 3.53 8.05
C TYR A 273 -3.81 4.23 7.41
N LEU A 274 -3.43 5.41 7.92
CA LEU A 274 -2.24 6.14 7.46
C LEU A 274 -0.97 5.28 7.56
N LEU A 275 -0.78 4.62 8.71
CA LEU A 275 0.45 3.89 8.99
C LEU A 275 0.50 2.52 8.32
N ARG A 276 -0.62 1.77 8.29
CA ARG A 276 -0.64 0.35 7.91
C ARG A 276 -0.99 0.12 6.45
N ASP A 277 -1.90 0.93 5.88
CA ASP A 277 -2.50 0.66 4.57
C ASP A 277 -1.88 1.49 3.42
N LEU A 278 -1.22 2.61 3.70
CA LEU A 278 -0.59 3.44 2.66
C LEU A 278 0.80 2.94 2.22
N GLY A 279 1.57 2.35 3.13
CA GLY A 279 2.89 1.79 2.85
C GLY A 279 3.23 0.63 3.77
N GLU A 280 2.79 -0.56 3.38
CA GLU A 280 2.91 -1.79 4.17
C GLU A 280 4.37 -2.22 4.39
N ASP A 281 5.26 -1.93 3.43
CA ASP A 281 6.70 -2.21 3.52
C ASP A 281 7.39 -1.33 4.58
N ARG A 282 7.03 -0.05 4.64
CA ARG A 282 7.47 0.90 5.69
C ARG A 282 6.89 0.50 7.05
N PHE A 283 5.63 0.08 7.08
CA PHE A 283 5.01 -0.40 8.32
C PHE A 283 5.71 -1.65 8.85
N LEU A 284 5.98 -2.64 7.99
CA LEU A 284 6.73 -3.82 8.38
C LEU A 284 8.14 -3.47 8.87
N SER A 285 8.82 -2.55 8.18
CA SER A 285 10.14 -2.04 8.58
C SER A 285 10.12 -1.38 9.96
N LYS A 286 9.10 -0.54 10.24
CA LYS A 286 8.87 0.06 11.57
C LYS A 286 8.76 -1.02 12.65
N LEU A 287 7.95 -2.06 12.42
CA LEU A 287 7.76 -3.14 13.40
C LEU A 287 9.08 -3.85 13.71
N LEU A 288 9.89 -4.15 12.68
CA LEU A 288 11.22 -4.75 12.86
C LEU A 288 12.16 -3.85 13.67
N ILE A 289 12.20 -2.55 13.35
CA ILE A 289 13.03 -1.57 14.07
C ILE A 289 12.61 -1.47 15.54
N GLU A 290 11.30 -1.41 15.82
CA GLU A 290 10.76 -1.34 17.19
C GLU A 290 10.93 -2.63 17.99
N GLN A 291 11.11 -3.79 17.32
CA GLN A 291 11.50 -5.06 17.95
C GLN A 291 13.03 -5.21 18.12
N GLY A 292 13.83 -4.22 17.71
CA GLY A 292 15.28 -4.25 17.91
C GLY A 292 16.06 -4.92 16.78
N TYR A 293 15.44 -5.16 15.62
CA TYR A 293 16.14 -5.66 14.44
C TYR A 293 16.75 -4.53 13.63
N ARG A 294 17.91 -4.83 13.05
CA ARG A 294 18.58 -3.94 12.11
C ARG A 294 18.03 -4.16 10.69
N ILE A 295 17.85 -3.07 9.96
CA ILE A 295 17.59 -3.10 8.52
C ILE A 295 18.82 -2.54 7.81
N GLU A 296 19.43 -3.36 6.97
CA GLU A 296 20.62 -2.98 6.20
C GLU A 296 20.27 -2.62 4.75
N TYR A 297 21.15 -1.85 4.12
CA TYR A 297 21.11 -1.58 2.69
C TYR A 297 22.30 -2.23 2.00
N CYS A 298 22.05 -3.01 0.94
CA CYS A 298 23.05 -3.64 0.12
C CYS A 298 23.18 -2.91 -1.21
N ALA A 299 24.16 -2.01 -1.28
CA ALA A 299 24.49 -1.26 -2.50
C ALA A 299 24.89 -2.12 -3.71
N ALA A 300 25.33 -3.36 -3.49
CA ALA A 300 25.77 -4.29 -4.55
C ALA A 300 24.65 -5.22 -5.05
N ALA A 301 23.45 -5.16 -4.46
CA ALA A 301 22.30 -5.93 -4.90
C ALA A 301 21.41 -5.05 -5.75
N ASP A 302 21.57 -5.13 -7.07
CA ASP A 302 20.78 -4.34 -8.03
C ASP A 302 19.51 -5.07 -8.45
N ALA A 303 18.40 -4.32 -8.52
CA ALA A 303 17.15 -4.74 -9.15
C ALA A 303 16.55 -3.58 -9.96
N TYR A 304 15.81 -3.90 -11.01
CA TYR A 304 15.26 -2.94 -11.96
C TYR A 304 13.73 -3.01 -11.93
N THR A 305 13.03 -1.88 -11.84
CA THR A 305 11.56 -1.82 -11.72
C THR A 305 10.97 -0.89 -12.76
N HIS A 306 9.81 -1.25 -13.31
CA HIS A 306 9.07 -0.38 -14.22
C HIS A 306 8.44 0.79 -13.46
N ALA A 307 9.07 1.96 -13.59
CA ALA A 307 8.57 3.16 -12.93
C ALA A 307 7.40 3.79 -13.71
N PRO A 308 6.53 4.58 -13.06
CA PRO A 308 5.44 5.29 -13.73
C PRO A 308 5.92 6.15 -14.90
N GLU A 309 5.37 5.91 -16.09
CA GLU A 309 5.68 6.68 -17.31
C GLU A 309 4.73 7.87 -17.50
N THR A 310 3.52 7.80 -16.94
CA THR A 310 2.52 8.87 -17.01
C THR A 310 2.54 9.76 -15.77
N PHE A 311 2.22 11.04 -15.95
CA PHE A 311 2.14 12.01 -14.85
C PHE A 311 1.08 11.61 -13.82
N THR A 312 -0.04 11.04 -14.27
CA THR A 312 -1.12 10.54 -13.42
C THR A 312 -0.66 9.38 -12.53
N ASP A 313 -0.01 8.36 -13.12
CA ASP A 313 0.47 7.21 -12.35
C ASP A 313 1.55 7.62 -11.34
N PHE A 314 2.41 8.58 -11.71
CA PHE A 314 3.42 9.13 -10.82
C PHE A 314 2.79 9.87 -9.62
N PHE A 315 1.83 10.77 -9.85
CA PHE A 315 1.13 11.47 -8.75
C PHE A 315 0.37 10.50 -7.85
N ASN A 316 -0.30 9.50 -8.43
CA ASN A 316 -1.03 8.48 -7.69
C ASN A 316 -0.11 7.59 -6.84
N GLN A 317 1.07 7.24 -7.34
CA GLN A 317 2.07 6.52 -6.56
C GLN A 317 2.51 7.35 -5.34
N ARG A 318 2.79 8.64 -5.55
CA ARG A 318 3.35 9.54 -4.53
C ARG A 318 2.35 9.96 -3.47
N ARG A 319 1.06 9.97 -3.81
CA ARG A 319 -0.05 10.08 -2.86
C ARG A 319 0.04 9.06 -1.73
N ARG A 320 0.59 7.86 -1.97
CA ARG A 320 0.79 6.84 -0.92
C ARG A 320 2.12 7.00 -0.20
N TRP A 321 3.19 7.18 -0.98
CA TRP A 321 4.56 7.14 -0.45
C TRP A 321 4.88 8.31 0.47
N ILE A 322 4.43 9.52 0.13
CA ILE A 322 4.74 10.73 0.90
C ILE A 322 4.08 10.66 2.30
N PRO A 323 2.75 10.50 2.41
CA PRO A 323 2.07 10.27 3.69
C PRO A 323 2.64 9.13 4.52
N SER A 324 2.90 7.97 3.91
CA SER A 324 3.44 6.82 4.65
C SER A 324 4.84 7.13 5.20
N THR A 325 5.69 7.80 4.42
CA THR A 325 7.02 8.21 4.88
C THR A 325 6.93 9.16 6.07
N LEU A 326 6.08 10.19 5.98
CA LEU A 326 5.89 11.16 7.07
C LEU A 326 5.31 10.49 8.32
N GLY A 327 4.22 9.73 8.18
CA GLY A 327 3.56 9.05 9.30
C GLY A 327 4.47 8.08 10.03
N ILE A 328 5.20 7.23 9.30
CA ILE A 328 6.12 6.25 9.90
C ILE A 328 7.30 6.95 10.58
N THR A 329 7.88 7.98 9.95
CA THR A 329 8.99 8.75 10.54
C THR A 329 8.54 9.43 11.83
N VAL A 330 7.40 10.14 11.82
CA VAL A 330 6.83 10.76 13.02
C VAL A 330 6.55 9.72 14.11
N SER A 331 6.02 8.54 13.75
CA SER A 331 5.74 7.47 14.71
C SER A 331 7.00 6.93 15.38
N ILE A 332 8.07 6.67 14.62
CA ILE A 332 9.37 6.23 15.16
C ILE A 332 9.96 7.33 16.07
N LEU A 333 9.88 8.60 15.64
CA LEU A 333 10.37 9.74 16.41
C LEU A 333 9.56 9.95 17.71
N LYS A 334 8.24 9.74 17.72
CA LYS A 334 7.45 9.78 18.95
C LYS A 334 7.90 8.73 19.98
N ASN A 335 8.31 7.55 19.50
CA ASN A 335 8.73 6.42 20.33
C ASN A 335 10.26 6.29 20.49
N TYR A 336 11.04 7.32 20.14
CA TYR A 336 12.49 7.21 19.97
C TYR A 336 13.23 6.66 21.20
N HIS A 337 12.83 7.05 22.42
CA HIS A 337 13.44 6.56 23.65
C HIS A 337 13.38 5.04 23.77
N ARG A 338 12.24 4.45 23.43
CA ARG A 338 12.05 2.99 23.43
C ARG A 338 12.87 2.37 22.31
N THR A 339 12.84 2.97 21.12
CA THR A 339 13.58 2.47 19.95
C THR A 339 15.08 2.39 20.22
N ILE A 340 15.71 3.43 20.76
CA ILE A 340 17.14 3.43 21.12
C ILE A 340 17.44 2.36 22.19
N ARG A 341 16.54 2.19 23.17
CA ARG A 341 16.75 1.23 24.26
C ARG A 341 16.68 -0.22 23.78
N VAL A 342 15.83 -0.51 22.79
CA VAL A 342 15.59 -1.87 22.29
C VAL A 342 16.47 -2.21 21.10
N ASN A 343 16.78 -1.23 20.24
CA ASN A 343 17.52 -1.40 19.00
C ASN A 343 18.92 -0.79 19.10
N GLU A 344 19.92 -1.63 19.30
CA GLU A 344 21.34 -1.22 19.38
C GLU A 344 21.88 -0.57 18.09
N SER A 345 21.21 -0.81 16.95
CA SER A 345 21.60 -0.20 15.67
C SER A 345 21.02 1.20 15.45
N VAL A 346 20.14 1.67 16.34
CA VAL A 346 19.56 3.02 16.27
C VAL A 346 20.16 3.89 17.36
N SER A 347 21.13 4.72 16.96
CA SER A 347 21.78 5.67 17.86
C SER A 347 20.96 6.96 18.05
N PHE A 348 21.29 7.75 19.08
CA PHE A 348 20.75 9.10 19.23
C PHE A 348 21.08 10.00 18.03
N LEU A 349 22.29 9.85 17.45
CA LEU A 349 22.68 10.59 16.25
C LEU A 349 21.79 10.23 15.04
N ALA A 350 21.44 8.94 14.89
CA ALA A 350 20.47 8.52 13.89
C ALA A 350 19.10 9.18 14.10
N ILE A 351 18.60 9.24 15.34
CA ILE A 351 17.34 9.93 15.64
C ILE A 351 17.45 11.43 15.31
N LEU A 352 18.54 12.09 15.70
CA LEU A 352 18.77 13.50 15.41
C LEU A 352 18.78 13.77 13.90
N TYR A 353 19.44 12.92 13.11
CA TYR A 353 19.40 12.99 11.65
C TYR A 353 17.97 12.92 11.11
N HIS A 354 17.14 11.99 11.61
CA HIS A 354 15.76 11.87 11.15
C HIS A 354 14.87 13.05 11.60
N VAL A 355 15.14 13.66 12.75
CA VAL A 355 14.47 14.91 13.17
C VAL A 355 14.82 16.04 12.19
N PHE A 356 16.09 16.23 11.86
CA PHE A 356 16.51 17.23 10.89
C PHE A 356 15.96 16.95 9.49
N TYR A 357 16.02 15.70 9.04
CA TYR A 357 15.49 15.30 7.75
C TYR A 357 13.98 15.57 7.65
N LEU A 358 13.20 15.23 8.69
CA LEU A 358 11.78 15.53 8.75
C LEU A 358 11.51 17.03 8.73
N ALA A 359 12.26 17.82 9.51
CA ALA A 359 12.12 19.27 9.52
C ALA A 359 12.43 19.89 8.15
N LEU A 360 13.54 19.49 7.51
CA LEU A 360 13.91 19.96 6.17
C LEU A 360 12.89 19.55 5.12
N TYR A 361 12.33 18.34 5.22
CA TYR A 361 11.28 17.89 4.31
C TYR A 361 10.00 18.74 4.46
N ILE A 362 9.57 19.03 5.69
CA ILE A 362 8.40 19.88 5.96
C ILE A 362 8.64 21.30 5.46
N LEU A 363 9.82 21.87 5.69
CA LEU A 363 10.16 23.24 5.30
C LEU A 363 10.59 23.39 3.82
N SER A 364 10.71 22.28 3.10
CA SER A 364 11.19 22.28 1.71
C SER A 364 10.29 23.08 0.78
N PRO A 365 8.95 23.03 0.86
CA PRO A 365 8.10 23.77 -0.08
C PRO A 365 8.23 25.29 0.11
N ALA A 366 8.25 25.78 1.36
CA ALA A 366 8.53 27.18 1.65
C ALA A 366 9.92 27.59 1.16
N THR A 367 10.96 26.80 1.46
CA THR A 367 12.34 27.12 1.09
C THR A 367 12.51 27.21 -0.43
N ILE A 368 11.90 26.29 -1.18
CA ILE A 368 11.92 26.32 -2.65
C ILE A 368 11.18 27.56 -3.17
N THR A 369 10.02 27.89 -2.59
CA THR A 369 9.23 29.06 -3.01
C THR A 369 9.98 30.37 -2.74
N ILE A 370 10.67 30.48 -1.60
CA ILE A 370 11.54 31.62 -1.28
C ILE A 370 12.70 31.70 -2.29
N ALA A 371 13.37 30.59 -2.56
CA ALA A 371 14.49 30.56 -3.51
C ALA A 371 14.06 30.99 -4.92
N ILE A 372 12.85 30.60 -5.36
CA ILE A 372 12.26 31.04 -6.62
C ILE A 372 11.99 32.55 -6.58
N ALA A 373 11.38 33.07 -5.52
CA ALA A 373 11.08 34.49 -5.38
C ALA A 373 12.35 35.36 -5.39
N ASP A 374 13.37 34.95 -4.63
CA ASP A 374 14.67 35.62 -4.59
C ASP A 374 15.35 35.62 -5.95
N ALA A 375 15.35 34.47 -6.64
CA ALA A 375 15.93 34.35 -7.96
C ALA A 375 15.18 35.17 -9.02
N PHE A 376 13.85 35.29 -8.90
CA PHE A 376 13.05 36.18 -9.74
C PHE A 376 13.36 37.64 -9.49
N SER A 377 13.27 38.10 -8.24
CA SER A 377 13.52 39.50 -7.89
C SER A 377 14.93 39.91 -8.34
N ALA A 378 15.90 39.01 -8.18
CA ALA A 378 17.21 39.21 -8.73
C ALA A 378 17.13 39.31 -10.28
N THR A 379 16.66 38.29 -10.99
CA THR A 379 16.81 38.20 -12.46
C THR A 379 16.01 39.23 -13.25
N THR A 380 14.85 39.64 -12.77
CA THR A 380 13.92 40.46 -13.54
C THR A 380 13.75 41.89 -13.00
N ASP A 381 14.52 42.28 -11.97
CA ASP A 381 14.41 43.58 -11.28
C ASP A 381 12.97 43.94 -10.86
N ILE A 382 12.15 42.91 -10.59
CA ILE A 382 10.77 43.06 -10.14
C ILE A 382 10.77 43.30 -8.63
N ASP A 383 9.83 44.12 -8.16
CA ASP A 383 9.59 44.33 -6.73
C ASP A 383 9.48 43.00 -5.96
N VAL A 384 10.08 42.98 -4.77
CA VAL A 384 10.19 41.77 -3.95
C VAL A 384 8.81 41.17 -3.67
N TRP A 385 7.79 41.99 -3.37
CA TRP A 385 6.44 41.49 -3.08
C TRP A 385 5.75 40.86 -4.29
N ALA A 386 5.98 41.43 -5.47
CA ALA A 386 5.48 40.87 -6.71
C ALA A 386 6.17 39.54 -7.03
N ALA A 387 7.48 39.41 -6.79
CA ALA A 387 8.21 38.15 -6.97
C ALA A 387 7.71 37.04 -6.03
N TYR A 388 7.50 37.34 -4.75
CA TYR A 388 6.91 36.38 -3.80
C TYR A 388 5.50 35.97 -4.18
N THR A 389 4.67 36.91 -4.62
CA THR A 389 3.30 36.61 -5.05
C THR A 389 3.29 35.69 -6.27
N LEU A 390 4.16 35.96 -7.24
CA LEU A 390 4.31 35.16 -8.46
C LEU A 390 4.83 33.74 -8.16
N ALA A 391 5.74 33.60 -7.18
CA ALA A 391 6.26 32.32 -6.73
C ALA A 391 5.24 31.50 -5.94
N CYS A 392 4.50 32.12 -5.01
CA CYS A 392 3.52 31.44 -4.16
C CYS A 392 2.21 31.12 -4.89
N PHE A 393 1.85 31.88 -5.93
CA PHE A 393 0.54 31.78 -6.59
C PHE A 393 0.16 30.35 -7.02
N PRO A 394 1.01 29.57 -7.74
CA PRO A 394 0.63 28.23 -8.14
C PRO A 394 0.43 27.28 -6.96
N ALA A 395 1.25 27.39 -5.90
CA ALA A 395 1.11 26.56 -4.71
C ALA A 395 -0.21 26.84 -3.99
N VAL A 396 -0.52 28.12 -3.74
CA VAL A 396 -1.76 28.52 -3.05
C VAL A 396 -2.99 28.20 -3.90
N ALA A 397 -2.96 28.51 -5.20
CA ALA A 397 -4.06 28.18 -6.10
C ALA A 397 -4.30 26.67 -6.18
N PHE A 398 -3.23 25.88 -6.27
CA PHE A 398 -3.34 24.42 -6.32
C PHE A 398 -3.87 23.83 -5.00
N LEU A 399 -3.42 24.33 -3.86
CA LEU A 399 -3.96 23.96 -2.54
C LEU A 399 -5.48 24.19 -2.47
N MET A 400 -5.95 25.36 -2.94
CA MET A 400 -7.38 25.68 -2.98
C MET A 400 -8.16 24.75 -3.92
N ILE A 401 -7.60 24.42 -5.09
CA ILE A 401 -8.20 23.46 -6.04
C ILE A 401 -8.29 22.06 -5.42
N CYS A 402 -7.26 21.63 -4.68
CA CYS A 402 -7.24 20.32 -4.04
C CYS A 402 -8.32 20.15 -2.96
N TYR A 403 -8.68 21.24 -2.28
CA TYR A 403 -9.78 21.29 -1.31
C TYR A 403 -11.17 21.35 -1.94
N HIS A 404 -11.28 21.72 -3.22
CA HIS A 404 -12.55 21.70 -3.93
C HIS A 404 -12.93 20.27 -4.35
N ASP A 405 -14.24 20.00 -4.41
CA ASP A 405 -14.78 18.69 -4.78
C ASP A 405 -14.72 18.46 -6.30
N ILE A 406 -13.50 18.24 -6.78
CA ILE A 406 -13.17 18.00 -8.19
C ILE A 406 -12.63 16.58 -8.33
N SER A 407 -12.91 15.91 -9.45
CA SER A 407 -12.32 14.62 -9.79
C SER A 407 -10.79 14.64 -9.72
N GLU A 408 -10.18 13.57 -9.22
CA GLU A 408 -8.73 13.43 -9.04
C GLU A 408 -7.94 13.69 -10.33
N GLU A 409 -8.42 13.20 -11.47
CA GLU A 409 -7.80 13.41 -12.77
C GLU A 409 -7.64 14.90 -13.10
N LYS A 410 -8.68 15.71 -12.85
CA LYS A 410 -8.64 17.16 -13.06
C LYS A 410 -7.68 17.85 -12.09
N LYS A 411 -7.58 17.39 -10.83
CA LYS A 411 -6.57 17.90 -9.88
C LYS A 411 -5.17 17.65 -10.44
N ILE A 412 -4.89 16.46 -10.96
CA ILE A 412 -3.60 16.12 -11.58
C ILE A 412 -3.34 16.98 -12.83
N ILE A 413 -4.34 17.23 -13.67
CA ILE A 413 -4.21 18.14 -14.82
C ILE A 413 -3.85 19.57 -14.36
N CYS A 414 -4.50 20.10 -13.33
CA CYS A 414 -4.14 21.39 -12.74
C CYS A 414 -2.69 21.38 -12.21
N ALA A 415 -2.26 20.29 -11.58
CA ALA A 415 -0.88 20.12 -11.12
C ALA A 415 0.12 20.15 -12.30
N ALA A 416 -0.24 19.55 -13.44
CA ALA A 416 0.60 19.59 -14.65
C ALA A 416 0.71 21.00 -15.24
N ILE A 417 -0.38 21.77 -15.24
CA ILE A 417 -0.39 23.17 -15.70
C ILE A 417 0.50 24.04 -14.80
N PHE A 418 0.30 23.98 -13.48
CA PHE A 418 1.13 24.73 -12.52
C PHE A 418 2.57 24.23 -12.49
N GLY A 419 2.81 22.93 -12.71
CA GLY A 419 4.16 22.38 -12.83
C GLY A 419 4.88 22.88 -14.06
N THR A 420 4.18 23.02 -15.19
CA THR A 420 4.72 23.63 -16.42
C THR A 420 5.07 25.10 -16.18
N TYR A 421 4.21 25.84 -15.48
CA TYR A 421 4.52 27.20 -15.05
C TYR A 421 5.80 27.25 -14.21
N TYR A 422 5.93 26.39 -13.19
CA TYR A 422 7.14 26.34 -12.38
C TYR A 422 8.38 25.94 -13.18
N ALA A 423 8.26 25.05 -14.16
CA ALA A 423 9.39 24.70 -15.02
C ALA A 423 9.87 25.91 -15.85
N ILE A 424 8.95 26.73 -16.39
CA ILE A 424 9.28 27.97 -17.11
C ILE A 424 9.97 28.97 -16.17
N VAL A 425 9.43 29.14 -14.97
CA VAL A 425 10.03 29.96 -13.90
C VAL A 425 11.47 29.51 -13.62
N MET A 426 11.67 28.21 -13.40
CA MET A 426 12.99 27.65 -13.09
C MET A 426 13.96 27.82 -14.27
N MET A 427 13.49 27.75 -15.51
CA MET A 427 14.31 28.05 -16.69
C MET A 427 14.81 29.49 -16.69
N ILE A 428 13.94 30.47 -16.39
CA ILE A 428 14.31 31.88 -16.28
C ILE A 428 15.36 32.06 -15.17
N VAL A 429 15.16 31.41 -14.02
CA VAL A 429 16.10 31.44 -12.89
C VAL A 429 17.47 30.88 -13.26
N VAL A 430 17.53 29.73 -13.95
CA VAL A 430 18.81 29.14 -14.40
C VAL A 430 19.54 30.09 -15.34
N VAL A 431 18.85 30.62 -16.36
CA VAL A 431 19.45 31.55 -17.33
C VAL A 431 19.91 32.83 -16.65
N GLY A 432 19.07 33.42 -15.79
CA GLY A 432 19.40 34.63 -15.03
C GLY A 432 20.60 34.45 -14.11
N THR A 433 20.71 33.28 -13.49
CA THR A 433 21.88 32.93 -12.67
C THR A 433 23.13 32.84 -13.53
N ILE A 434 23.07 32.20 -14.70
CA ILE A 434 24.23 32.09 -15.62
C ILE A 434 24.71 33.47 -16.06
N VAL A 435 23.80 34.37 -16.45
CA VAL A 435 24.13 35.76 -16.81
C VAL A 435 24.87 36.46 -15.67
N ARG A 436 24.38 36.34 -14.44
CA ARG A 436 25.05 36.90 -13.24
C ARG A 436 26.45 36.34 -12.98
N MET A 437 26.66 35.05 -13.25
CA MET A 437 27.99 34.45 -13.11
C MET A 437 28.97 35.07 -14.11
N VAL A 438 28.53 35.31 -15.34
CA VAL A 438 29.33 35.93 -16.40
C VAL A 438 29.61 37.40 -16.10
N ASP A 439 28.62 38.14 -15.59
CA ASP A 439 28.73 39.56 -15.24
C ASP A 439 29.56 39.83 -13.96
N GLY A 440 30.25 38.81 -13.42
CA GLY A 440 31.11 38.93 -12.24
C GLY A 440 30.37 39.03 -10.90
N SER A 441 29.03 38.97 -10.90
CA SER A 441 28.17 38.98 -9.71
C SER A 441 27.98 37.59 -9.10
N TRP A 442 29.05 36.79 -9.05
CA TRP A 442 29.03 35.41 -8.57
C TRP A 442 28.76 35.26 -7.06
N LYS A 443 28.83 36.37 -6.31
CA LYS A 443 28.67 36.41 -4.85
C LYS A 443 27.21 36.44 -4.38
N THR A 444 26.24 36.37 -5.30
CA THR A 444 24.83 36.29 -4.92
C THR A 444 24.53 34.93 -4.29
N THR A 445 23.66 34.90 -3.28
CA THR A 445 23.29 33.67 -2.55
C THR A 445 22.76 32.58 -3.49
N ALA A 446 22.01 32.96 -4.53
CA ALA A 446 21.48 32.05 -5.54
C ALA A 446 22.58 31.36 -6.38
N VAL A 447 23.60 32.11 -6.82
CA VAL A 447 24.75 31.56 -7.53
C VAL A 447 25.53 30.60 -6.63
N PHE A 448 25.81 30.98 -5.38
CA PHE A 448 26.52 30.13 -4.43
C PHE A 448 25.76 28.83 -4.16
N PHE A 449 24.44 28.90 -3.96
CA PHE A 449 23.59 27.73 -3.74
C PHE A 449 23.63 26.77 -4.94
N LEU A 450 23.47 27.28 -6.17
CA LEU A 450 23.47 26.45 -7.37
C LEU A 450 24.84 25.84 -7.66
N LEU A 451 25.92 26.59 -7.45
CA LEU A 451 27.28 26.07 -7.55
C LEU A 451 27.55 25.00 -6.50
N PHE A 452 27.19 25.25 -5.24
CA PHE A 452 27.36 24.29 -4.15
C PHE A 452 26.60 23.00 -4.42
N MET A 453 25.32 23.09 -4.82
CA MET A 453 24.51 21.93 -5.17
C MET A 453 25.09 21.18 -6.38
N GLY A 454 25.52 21.89 -7.42
CA GLY A 454 26.18 21.32 -8.59
C GLY A 454 27.47 20.57 -8.22
N ILE A 455 28.30 21.15 -7.34
CA ILE A 455 29.51 20.51 -6.81
C ILE A 455 29.16 19.24 -6.03
N VAL A 456 28.18 19.30 -5.12
CA VAL A 456 27.77 18.13 -4.33
C VAL A 456 27.28 16.99 -5.23
N PHE A 457 26.43 17.27 -6.21
CA PHE A 457 25.94 16.25 -7.13
C PHE A 457 27.04 15.71 -8.04
N PHE A 458 27.94 16.58 -8.53
CA PHE A 458 29.07 16.16 -9.35
C PHE A 458 30.05 15.27 -8.57
N LEU A 459 30.43 15.66 -7.35
CA LEU A 459 31.29 14.87 -6.48
C LEU A 459 30.64 13.53 -6.12
N THR A 460 29.34 13.54 -5.80
CA THR A 460 28.59 12.32 -5.49
C THR A 460 28.56 11.38 -6.70
N ALA A 461 28.37 11.92 -7.90
CA ALA A 461 28.37 11.13 -9.13
C ALA A 461 29.73 10.51 -9.45
N ILE A 462 30.84 11.23 -9.23
CA ILE A 462 32.20 10.68 -9.39
C ILE A 462 32.42 9.48 -8.46
N CYS A 463 31.87 9.51 -7.26
CA CYS A 463 31.91 8.37 -6.33
C CYS A 463 31.10 7.15 -6.81
N HIS A 464 30.28 7.28 -7.86
CA HIS A 464 29.41 6.24 -8.41
C HIS A 464 29.62 6.09 -9.94
N PRO A 465 30.82 5.65 -10.39
CA PRO A 465 31.20 5.65 -11.81
C PRO A 465 30.27 4.81 -12.71
N TYR A 466 29.72 3.72 -12.19
CA TYR A 466 28.79 2.85 -12.93
C TYR A 466 27.42 3.48 -13.18
N GLU A 467 27.08 4.56 -12.47
CA GLU A 467 25.78 5.22 -12.52
C GLU A 467 25.89 6.69 -12.95
N LEU A 468 27.03 7.09 -13.54
CA LEU A 468 27.25 8.47 -14.03
C LEU A 468 26.17 8.93 -15.02
N ASN A 469 25.59 7.99 -15.77
CA ASN A 469 24.51 8.27 -16.70
C ASN A 469 23.24 8.81 -16.01
N CYS A 470 23.04 8.54 -14.72
CA CYS A 470 21.91 9.07 -13.94
C CYS A 470 21.97 10.60 -13.75
N VAL A 471 23.14 11.23 -13.98
CA VAL A 471 23.32 12.69 -13.91
C VAL A 471 22.91 13.40 -15.20
N GLN A 472 22.86 12.68 -16.34
CA GLN A 472 22.48 13.28 -17.63
C GLN A 472 21.18 14.12 -17.55
N PRO A 473 20.10 13.64 -16.87
CA PRO A 473 18.87 14.43 -16.71
C PRO A 473 18.88 15.41 -15.53
N CYS A 474 20.03 15.77 -14.96
CA CYS A 474 20.10 16.68 -13.80
C CYS A 474 19.42 18.03 -14.05
N LEU A 475 19.51 18.58 -15.27
CA LEU A 475 18.81 19.82 -15.61
C LEU A 475 17.29 19.63 -15.54
N LEU A 476 16.76 18.56 -16.15
CA LEU A 476 15.33 18.25 -16.07
C LEU A 476 14.89 18.05 -14.62
N PHE A 477 15.68 17.31 -13.83
CA PHE A 477 15.43 17.12 -12.41
C PHE A 477 15.29 18.46 -11.68
N PHE A 478 16.22 19.39 -11.91
CA PHE A 478 16.23 20.71 -11.31
C PHE A 478 15.00 21.55 -11.69
N LEU A 479 14.60 21.55 -12.96
CA LEU A 479 13.42 22.27 -13.43
C LEU A 479 12.12 21.75 -12.81
N CYS A 480 12.07 20.46 -12.50
CA CYS A 480 10.91 19.81 -11.89
C CYS A 480 10.88 19.91 -10.35
N VAL A 481 11.92 20.43 -9.69
CA VAL A 481 11.99 20.54 -8.22
C VAL A 481 10.74 21.17 -7.61
N PRO A 482 10.20 22.31 -8.09
CA PRO A 482 9.00 22.89 -7.48
C PRO A 482 7.77 22.02 -7.69
N THR A 483 7.67 21.30 -8.81
CA THR A 483 6.55 20.37 -9.04
C THR A 483 6.61 19.22 -8.04
N SER A 484 7.80 18.63 -7.83
CA SER A 484 7.98 17.43 -7.00
C SER A 484 7.99 17.70 -5.50
N TYR A 485 8.45 18.88 -5.07
CA TYR A 485 8.55 19.21 -3.65
C TYR A 485 7.48 20.20 -3.18
N VAL A 486 6.76 20.88 -4.07
CA VAL A 486 5.63 21.77 -3.70
C VAL A 486 4.30 21.14 -4.11
N LEU A 487 4.03 21.02 -5.42
CA LEU A 487 2.73 20.58 -5.92
C LEU A 487 2.41 19.13 -5.55
N LEU A 488 3.38 18.23 -5.68
CA LEU A 488 3.21 16.82 -5.35
C LEU A 488 2.96 16.61 -3.85
N VAL A 489 3.60 17.41 -2.99
CA VAL A 489 3.40 17.36 -1.53
C VAL A 489 2.01 17.88 -1.17
N ILE A 490 1.58 19.00 -1.75
CA ILE A 490 0.21 19.51 -1.63
C ILE A 490 -0.77 18.39 -2.01
N TYR A 491 -0.63 17.83 -3.21
CA TYR A 491 -1.52 16.79 -3.72
C TYR A 491 -1.56 15.57 -2.79
N ALA A 492 -0.41 15.09 -2.33
CA ALA A 492 -0.35 13.91 -1.50
C ALA A 492 -0.99 14.12 -0.11
N LEU A 493 -0.78 15.28 0.52
CA LEU A 493 -1.34 15.59 1.84
C LEU A 493 -2.84 15.91 1.76
N THR A 494 -3.31 16.63 0.74
CA THR A 494 -4.74 16.98 0.61
C THR A 494 -5.62 15.80 0.21
N ASN A 495 -5.05 14.72 -0.30
CA ASN A 495 -5.79 13.52 -0.70
C ASN A 495 -5.54 12.33 0.26
N LEU A 496 -5.10 12.59 1.50
CA LEU A 496 -4.96 11.58 2.56
C LEU A 496 -6.26 10.80 2.85
N ASN A 497 -7.40 11.44 2.60
CA ASN A 497 -8.74 10.91 2.85
C ASN A 497 -9.31 10.10 1.66
N ALA A 498 -8.62 10.08 0.51
CA ALA A 498 -9.07 9.38 -0.67
C ALA A 498 -8.75 7.88 -0.54
N ASN A 499 -9.79 7.08 -0.30
CA ASN A 499 -9.68 5.63 -0.10
C ASN A 499 -9.60 4.82 -1.41
N ALA A 500 -9.79 5.47 -2.56
CA ALA A 500 -9.81 4.81 -3.86
C ALA A 500 -8.38 4.72 -4.45
N TRP A 501 -7.59 3.72 -4.05
CA TRP A 501 -6.87 2.85 -5.00
C TRP A 501 -6.02 1.76 -4.36
N GLY A 502 -6.36 0.54 -4.77
CA GLY A 502 -5.54 -0.65 -5.00
C GLY A 502 -6.36 -1.46 -6.02
N THR A 503 -5.73 -2.08 -7.03
CA THR A 503 -6.38 -2.78 -8.17
C THR A 503 -7.85 -3.22 -7.96
N ARG A 504 -8.77 -2.62 -8.73
CA ARG A 504 -10.20 -2.99 -8.90
C ARG A 504 -11.10 -2.77 -7.68
N GLU A 505 -11.29 -1.51 -7.31
CA GLU A 505 -12.52 -1.04 -6.65
C GLU A 505 -13.57 -0.58 -7.67
N ASP A 506 -13.76 -1.35 -8.74
CA ASP A 506 -15.09 -1.40 -9.33
C ASP A 506 -15.93 -2.24 -8.37
N ILE A 507 -16.59 -1.57 -7.42
CA ILE A 507 -17.94 -2.02 -7.08
C ILE A 507 -18.64 -2.03 -8.43
N PHE A 508 -19.14 -3.19 -8.87
CA PHE A 508 -20.15 -3.21 -9.92
C PHE A 508 -21.31 -2.37 -9.39
N ILE A 509 -21.28 -1.08 -9.70
CA ILE A 509 -22.46 -0.25 -9.63
C ILE A 509 -23.24 -0.76 -10.84
N PRO A 510 -24.33 -1.54 -10.65
CA PRO A 510 -25.17 -1.90 -11.79
C PRO A 510 -25.45 -0.60 -12.53
N ASN A 511 -25.10 -0.57 -13.82
CA ASN A 511 -25.20 0.58 -14.71
C ASN A 511 -26.23 1.56 -14.15
N ARG A 512 -25.77 2.66 -13.52
CA ARG A 512 -26.68 3.68 -13.00
C ARG A 512 -27.46 4.12 -14.24
N LYS A 513 -28.68 3.60 -14.40
CA LYS A 513 -29.55 3.98 -15.51
C LYS A 513 -29.56 5.51 -15.48
N LYS A 514 -29.23 6.13 -16.62
CA LYS A 514 -29.14 7.59 -16.77
C LYS A 514 -30.25 8.22 -15.94
N LYS A 515 -29.91 9.14 -15.02
CA LYS A 515 -30.89 9.88 -14.21
C LYS A 515 -32.02 10.34 -15.12
N GLN A 516 -33.20 9.75 -14.95
CA GLN A 516 -34.35 9.99 -15.81
C GLN A 516 -34.94 11.32 -15.36
N LYS A 517 -34.76 12.38 -16.15
CA LYS A 517 -35.35 13.69 -15.84
C LYS A 517 -36.84 13.64 -16.15
N PHE A 518 -37.68 13.66 -15.12
CA PHE A 518 -39.14 13.78 -15.26
C PHE A 518 -39.51 15.23 -15.58
N LYS A 519 -40.42 15.44 -16.54
CA LYS A 519 -40.82 16.80 -16.98
C LYS A 519 -41.92 17.40 -16.10
N SER A 520 -42.62 16.58 -15.33
CA SER A 520 -43.67 17.03 -14.39
C SER A 520 -43.79 16.11 -13.17
N GLN A 521 -44.36 16.64 -12.09
CA GLN A 521 -44.55 15.91 -10.82
C GLN A 521 -45.56 14.75 -10.96
N ALA A 522 -46.56 14.88 -11.84
CA ALA A 522 -47.54 13.81 -12.13
C ALA A 522 -46.90 12.61 -12.87
N GLU A 523 -45.92 12.87 -13.73
CA GLU A 523 -45.18 11.84 -14.46
C GLU A 523 -44.24 11.05 -13.53
N CYS A 524 -43.66 11.73 -12.54
CA CYS A 524 -42.88 11.09 -11.47
C CYS A 524 -43.77 10.20 -10.59
N LEU A 525 -44.96 10.70 -10.18
CA LEU A 525 -45.92 9.94 -9.38
C LEU A 525 -46.44 8.68 -10.07
N GLN A 526 -46.80 8.76 -11.37
CA GLN A 526 -47.21 7.57 -12.13
C GLN A 526 -46.09 6.54 -12.29
N PHE A 527 -44.85 7.01 -12.53
CA PHE A 527 -43.70 6.13 -12.62
C PHE A 527 -43.44 5.41 -11.30
N LEU A 528 -43.56 6.12 -10.18
CA LEU A 528 -43.37 5.57 -8.83
C LEU A 528 -44.45 4.55 -8.49
N GLU A 529 -45.74 4.83 -8.72
CA GLU A 529 -46.84 3.86 -8.52
C GLU A 529 -46.65 2.57 -9.33
N GLN A 530 -46.08 2.70 -10.54
CA GLN A 530 -45.77 1.56 -11.40
C GLN A 530 -44.56 0.75 -10.90
N GLN A 531 -43.58 1.39 -10.24
CA GLN A 531 -42.48 0.67 -9.58
C GLN A 531 -42.94 0.00 -8.29
N PHE A 532 -43.81 0.65 -7.51
CA PHE A 532 -44.37 0.08 -6.28
C PHE A 532 -45.25 -1.15 -6.54
N SER A 533 -46.04 -1.15 -7.60
CA SER A 533 -46.87 -2.32 -7.99
C SER A 533 -46.06 -3.51 -8.50
N ASN A 534 -44.79 -3.30 -8.90
CA ASN A 534 -43.91 -4.34 -9.40
C ASN A 534 -42.87 -4.84 -8.39
N ALA A 535 -42.74 -4.21 -7.22
CA ALA A 535 -41.77 -4.58 -6.20
C ALA A 535 -42.18 -5.89 -5.49
N LYS A 536 -41.30 -6.89 -5.49
CA LYS A 536 -41.63 -8.25 -5.00
C LYS A 536 -41.09 -8.55 -3.60
N ASN A 537 -40.22 -7.71 -3.05
CA ASN A 537 -39.65 -7.89 -1.71
C ASN A 537 -39.39 -6.56 -0.97
N SER A 538 -39.17 -6.66 0.33
CA SER A 538 -38.98 -5.51 1.24
C SER A 538 -37.74 -4.67 0.93
N ASN A 539 -36.69 -5.28 0.37
CA ASN A 539 -35.44 -4.59 0.03
C ASN A 539 -35.58 -3.71 -1.22
N GLU A 540 -36.37 -4.13 -2.22
CA GLU A 540 -36.71 -3.32 -3.39
C GLU A 540 -37.58 -2.11 -2.99
N LEU A 541 -38.51 -2.31 -2.07
CA LEU A 541 -39.36 -1.26 -1.51
C LEU A 541 -38.54 -0.21 -0.74
N LEU A 542 -37.56 -0.63 0.07
CA LEU A 542 -36.64 0.27 0.78
C LEU A 542 -35.78 1.11 -0.18
N ALA A 543 -35.29 0.51 -1.27
CA ALA A 543 -34.51 1.24 -2.28
C ALA A 543 -35.34 2.31 -3.03
N VAL A 544 -36.65 2.07 -3.22
CA VAL A 544 -37.56 3.07 -3.81
C VAL A 544 -37.81 4.22 -2.83
N VAL A 545 -37.96 3.93 -1.54
CA VAL A 545 -38.13 4.94 -0.47
C VAL A 545 -36.87 5.78 -0.28
N GLU A 546 -35.68 5.19 -0.34
CA GLU A 546 -34.41 5.94 -0.27
C GLU A 546 -34.25 6.91 -1.45
N ASN A 547 -34.59 6.48 -2.67
CA ASN A 547 -34.55 7.37 -3.84
C ASN A 547 -35.55 8.54 -3.73
N LEU A 548 -36.72 8.30 -3.13
CA LEU A 548 -37.74 9.33 -2.88
C LEU A 548 -37.28 10.37 -1.86
N ILE A 549 -36.61 9.95 -0.80
CA ILE A 549 -36.06 10.83 0.25
C ILE A 549 -34.94 11.71 -0.33
N ASP A 550 -34.06 11.12 -1.14
CA ASP A 550 -32.98 11.85 -1.83
C ASP A 550 -33.50 12.89 -2.83
N GLU A 551 -34.61 12.60 -3.52
CA GLU A 551 -35.22 13.53 -4.48
C GLU A 551 -35.97 14.67 -3.77
N CYS A 552 -36.59 14.39 -2.61
CA CYS A 552 -37.19 15.38 -1.70
C CYS A 552 -36.19 16.42 -1.18
N HIS A 553 -34.95 15.99 -0.89
CA HIS A 553 -33.90 16.91 -0.44
C HIS A 553 -33.47 17.91 -1.52
N SER A 554 -33.78 17.66 -2.80
CA SER A 554 -33.37 18.52 -3.91
C SER A 554 -34.35 19.65 -4.25
N GLN A 555 -35.60 19.62 -3.76
CA GLN A 555 -36.62 20.65 -4.04
C GLN A 555 -37.28 21.14 -2.74
N ARG A 556 -36.76 22.23 -2.15
CA ARG A 556 -37.38 22.91 -1.00
C ARG A 556 -38.49 23.86 -1.48
N THR A 557 -39.75 23.42 -1.45
CA THR A 557 -40.94 24.29 -1.50
C THR A 557 -42.12 23.67 -0.73
N GLU A 558 -43.11 24.49 -0.37
CA GLU A 558 -44.26 24.27 0.54
C GLU A 558 -45.17 23.04 0.28
N SER A 559 -44.87 22.20 -0.72
CA SER A 559 -45.52 20.90 -0.98
C SER A 559 -44.90 19.73 -0.19
N SER A 560 -43.99 20.02 0.75
CA SER A 560 -43.25 19.01 1.51
C SER A 560 -44.16 18.18 2.43
N ASP A 561 -45.22 18.79 2.97
CA ASP A 561 -46.11 18.14 3.93
C ASP A 561 -47.06 17.11 3.29
N GLN A 562 -47.49 17.33 2.03
CA GLN A 562 -48.30 16.35 1.30
C GLN A 562 -47.49 15.11 0.92
N LEU A 563 -46.21 15.27 0.55
CA LEU A 563 -45.34 14.14 0.23
C LEU A 563 -44.92 13.40 1.51
N LEU A 564 -44.66 14.12 2.62
CA LEU A 564 -44.41 13.52 3.93
C LEU A 564 -45.63 12.73 4.43
N ALA A 565 -46.84 13.25 4.22
CA ALA A 565 -48.08 12.55 4.59
C ALA A 565 -48.28 11.26 3.78
N GLN A 566 -47.88 11.24 2.50
CA GLN A 566 -47.93 10.04 1.65
C GLN A 566 -46.84 9.02 2.04
N ILE A 567 -45.62 9.47 2.33
CA ILE A 567 -44.55 8.61 2.88
C ILE A 567 -44.97 8.03 4.24
N THR A 568 -45.62 8.83 5.09
CA THR A 568 -46.14 8.40 6.40
C THR A 568 -47.31 7.41 6.27
N ALA A 569 -48.20 7.60 5.30
CA ALA A 569 -49.28 6.65 5.01
C ALA A 569 -48.77 5.31 4.49
N VAL A 570 -47.67 5.32 3.72
CA VAL A 570 -46.97 4.12 3.23
C VAL A 570 -46.25 3.39 4.36
N LEU A 571 -45.54 4.12 5.24
CA LEU A 571 -44.90 3.55 6.44
C LEU A 571 -45.94 2.94 7.41
N ASN A 572 -47.10 3.59 7.58
CA ASN A 572 -48.20 3.05 8.40
C ASN A 572 -48.85 1.79 7.81
N ARG A 573 -48.79 1.58 6.49
CA ARG A 573 -49.21 0.32 5.85
C ARG A 573 -48.18 -0.80 6.03
N ILE A 574 -46.92 -0.46 6.25
CA ILE A 574 -45.82 -1.41 6.47
C ILE A 574 -45.75 -1.86 7.95
N ASN A 575 -46.24 -1.06 8.91
CA ASN A 575 -46.31 -1.41 10.34
C ASN A 575 -47.44 -2.40 10.70
N MET A 576 -47.44 -3.59 10.10
CA MET A 576 -48.18 -4.76 10.60
C MET A 576 -47.45 -5.52 11.73
N PHE A 577 -46.51 -4.86 12.43
CA PHE A 577 -45.84 -5.43 13.61
C PHE A 577 -46.29 -4.79 14.93
N ASP A 578 -46.77 -3.54 14.94
CA ASP A 578 -47.18 -2.85 16.17
C ASP A 578 -48.54 -3.32 16.73
N ASP A 579 -49.45 -3.85 15.90
CA ASP A 579 -50.70 -4.47 16.39
C ASP A 579 -50.47 -5.86 17.01
N LEU A 580 -49.39 -6.54 16.58
CA LEU A 580 -48.99 -7.84 17.11
C LEU A 580 -48.35 -7.69 18.49
N ASP A 581 -47.49 -6.69 18.66
CA ASP A 581 -46.77 -6.43 19.90
C ASP A 581 -47.69 -5.87 21.01
N LYS A 582 -48.73 -5.11 20.64
CA LYS A 582 -49.78 -4.67 21.58
C LYS A 582 -50.69 -5.79 22.06
N ARG A 583 -50.95 -6.80 21.23
CA ARG A 583 -51.78 -7.96 21.60
C ARG A 583 -50.98 -9.00 22.40
N LEU A 584 -49.67 -9.13 22.15
CA LEU A 584 -48.77 -9.96 22.96
C LEU A 584 -48.58 -9.41 24.38
N ASN A 585 -48.51 -8.08 24.55
CA ASN A 585 -48.26 -7.45 25.84
C ASN A 585 -49.46 -7.43 26.81
N LEU A 586 -50.63 -7.95 26.42
CA LEU A 586 -51.83 -8.00 27.25
C LEU A 586 -52.17 -9.39 27.82
N GLY A 587 -51.26 -10.37 27.70
CA GLY A 587 -51.25 -11.58 28.52
C GLY A 587 -52.56 -12.39 28.53
N LEU A 588 -53.16 -12.63 27.37
CA LEU A 588 -54.35 -13.47 27.22
C LEU A 588 -54.04 -14.75 26.41
N ASP A 589 -54.47 -15.87 26.99
CA ASP A 589 -54.18 -17.25 26.63
C ASP A 589 -54.75 -17.65 25.25
N LEU A 590 -53.92 -18.28 24.42
CA LEU A 590 -54.18 -18.59 23.00
C LEU A 590 -54.16 -20.10 22.76
N HIS A 591 -55.08 -20.83 23.40
CA HIS A 591 -55.34 -22.23 23.06
C HIS A 591 -56.33 -22.41 21.89
N GLY A 592 -56.68 -21.33 21.17
CA GLY A 592 -57.91 -21.30 20.36
C GLY A 592 -57.81 -20.88 18.91
N ILE A 593 -56.65 -20.59 18.32
CA ILE A 593 -56.59 -20.10 16.94
C ILE A 593 -55.57 -20.90 16.13
N GLY A 594 -56.09 -21.77 15.25
CA GLY A 594 -55.33 -22.68 14.39
C GLY A 594 -54.31 -21.98 13.50
N LEU A 595 -53.07 -21.91 14.01
CA LEU A 595 -51.90 -21.37 13.32
C LEU A 595 -51.10 -22.45 12.56
N GLU A 596 -51.57 -23.70 12.52
CA GLU A 596 -50.87 -24.78 11.82
C GLU A 596 -50.99 -24.67 10.29
N GLU A 597 -52.04 -24.04 9.76
CA GLU A 597 -52.21 -23.87 8.30
C GLU A 597 -51.39 -22.69 7.71
N LEU A 598 -51.12 -21.64 8.50
CA LEU A 598 -50.36 -20.46 8.02
C LEU A 598 -48.84 -20.64 8.08
N VAL A 599 -48.34 -21.49 9.00
CA VAL A 599 -46.92 -21.84 9.07
C VAL A 599 -46.54 -22.75 7.89
N GLU A 600 -47.43 -23.63 7.45
CA GLU A 600 -47.20 -24.45 6.26
C GLU A 600 -47.16 -23.64 4.96
N GLU A 601 -47.93 -22.56 4.81
CA GLU A 601 -47.89 -21.70 3.61
C GLU A 601 -46.66 -20.78 3.55
N GLN A 602 -46.16 -20.30 4.70
CA GLN A 602 -44.92 -19.53 4.75
C GLN A 602 -43.66 -20.40 4.58
N GLN A 603 -43.64 -21.63 5.11
CA GLN A 603 -42.55 -22.57 4.82
C GLN A 603 -42.58 -23.03 3.36
N LYS A 604 -43.76 -23.28 2.77
CA LYS A 604 -43.86 -23.63 1.34
C LYS A 604 -43.37 -22.50 0.41
N SER A 605 -43.53 -21.23 0.76
CA SER A 605 -43.08 -20.09 -0.08
C SER A 605 -41.59 -19.76 0.06
N GLN A 606 -40.99 -19.94 1.25
CA GLN A 606 -39.53 -19.84 1.42
C GLN A 606 -38.80 -21.06 0.84
N ASP A 607 -39.33 -22.27 1.02
CA ASP A 607 -38.76 -23.46 0.41
C ASP A 607 -38.96 -23.45 -1.12
N GLN A 608 -40.06 -22.93 -1.66
CA GLN A 608 -40.23 -22.77 -3.11
C GLN A 608 -39.27 -21.75 -3.73
N ASN A 609 -38.93 -20.65 -3.05
CA ASN A 609 -37.95 -19.69 -3.59
C ASN A 609 -36.51 -20.24 -3.54
N LEU A 610 -36.14 -20.99 -2.49
CA LEU A 610 -34.87 -21.73 -2.46
C LEU A 610 -34.85 -22.90 -3.47
N LEU A 611 -35.97 -23.60 -3.67
CA LEU A 611 -36.09 -24.65 -4.68
C LEU A 611 -36.17 -24.10 -6.11
N HIS A 612 -36.64 -22.88 -6.35
CA HIS A 612 -36.72 -22.29 -7.69
C HIS A 612 -35.36 -21.72 -8.15
N GLU A 613 -34.54 -21.21 -7.23
CA GLU A 613 -33.12 -20.91 -7.47
C GLU A 613 -32.25 -22.18 -7.60
N GLN A 614 -32.62 -23.27 -6.92
CA GLN A 614 -31.96 -24.57 -7.09
C GLN A 614 -32.39 -25.30 -8.38
N LYS A 615 -33.68 -25.26 -8.76
CA LYS A 615 -34.21 -25.94 -9.97
C LYS A 615 -33.89 -25.22 -11.28
N HIS A 616 -33.71 -23.89 -11.29
CA HIS A 616 -33.28 -23.20 -12.50
C HIS A 616 -31.78 -23.42 -12.80
N ASN A 617 -30.99 -23.80 -11.79
CA ASN A 617 -29.61 -24.27 -11.94
C ASN A 617 -29.49 -25.77 -12.35
N GLU A 618 -30.60 -26.53 -12.35
CA GLU A 618 -30.58 -27.98 -12.63
C GLU A 618 -30.82 -28.35 -14.09
N GLN A 619 -31.21 -27.40 -14.94
CA GLN A 619 -31.39 -27.66 -16.36
C GLN A 619 -30.19 -27.12 -17.16
N MET A 620 -29.22 -28.02 -17.36
CA MET A 620 -28.05 -27.94 -18.26
C MET A 620 -26.70 -27.51 -17.64
N THR A 621 -26.19 -28.21 -16.61
CA THR A 621 -24.73 -28.13 -16.30
C THR A 621 -24.24 -29.26 -15.39
N LYS A 622 -23.00 -29.73 -15.58
CA LYS A 622 -22.29 -30.58 -14.60
C LYS A 622 -22.43 -29.98 -13.19
N LYS A 623 -22.75 -30.78 -12.19
CA LYS A 623 -22.87 -30.32 -10.78
C LYS A 623 -21.47 -29.96 -10.24
N TYR A 624 -21.05 -28.70 -10.39
CA TYR A 624 -19.77 -28.21 -9.87
C TYR A 624 -19.88 -28.00 -8.35
N ASP A 625 -18.88 -28.48 -7.60
CA ASP A 625 -18.71 -28.22 -6.17
C ASP A 625 -17.46 -27.36 -6.00
N ASP A 626 -17.63 -26.16 -5.43
CA ASP A 626 -16.57 -25.18 -5.20
C ASP A 626 -15.37 -25.74 -4.41
N ARG A 627 -15.55 -26.84 -3.67
CA ARG A 627 -14.50 -27.51 -2.88
C ARG A 627 -13.82 -28.66 -3.62
N VAL A 628 -14.56 -29.38 -4.46
CA VAL A 628 -14.11 -30.65 -5.05
C VAL A 628 -13.81 -30.51 -6.54
N ASN A 629 -14.69 -29.81 -7.26
CA ASN A 629 -14.58 -29.58 -8.69
C ASN A 629 -15.20 -28.22 -9.04
N PRO A 630 -14.50 -27.11 -8.75
CA PRO A 630 -14.98 -25.77 -9.08
C PRO A 630 -14.96 -25.54 -10.60
N TYR A 631 -15.84 -24.66 -11.10
CA TYR A 631 -16.01 -24.39 -12.53
C TYR A 631 -14.69 -24.09 -13.27
N TRP A 632 -13.80 -23.30 -12.66
CA TRP A 632 -12.51 -22.94 -13.25
C TRP A 632 -11.58 -24.14 -13.53
N PHE A 633 -11.84 -25.33 -12.98
CA PHE A 633 -11.10 -26.54 -13.32
C PHE A 633 -11.27 -26.95 -14.78
N ASP A 634 -12.39 -26.58 -15.41
CA ASP A 634 -12.70 -26.86 -16.81
C ASP A 634 -12.16 -25.77 -17.75
N HIS A 635 -11.50 -24.73 -17.22
CA HIS A 635 -10.87 -23.68 -18.01
C HIS A 635 -9.78 -24.26 -18.94
N GLN A 636 -9.70 -23.76 -20.17
CA GLN A 636 -8.88 -24.31 -21.25
C GLN A 636 -7.41 -24.55 -20.85
N LEU A 637 -6.82 -23.65 -20.05
CA LEU A 637 -5.42 -23.74 -19.61
C LEU A 637 -5.14 -24.85 -18.60
N VAL A 638 -6.14 -25.24 -17.80
CA VAL A 638 -5.97 -26.18 -16.68
C VAL A 638 -6.89 -27.40 -16.77
N LYS A 639 -7.71 -27.51 -17.82
CA LYS A 639 -8.64 -28.64 -18.00
C LYS A 639 -7.95 -29.99 -17.85
N TYR A 640 -6.78 -30.15 -18.48
CA TYR A 640 -5.99 -31.38 -18.48
C TYR A 640 -4.91 -31.44 -17.39
N ALA A 641 -4.88 -30.47 -16.47
CA ALA A 641 -3.98 -30.49 -15.32
C ALA A 641 -4.43 -31.52 -14.26
N ASP A 642 -3.46 -32.19 -13.64
CA ASP A 642 -3.72 -33.16 -12.56
C ASP A 642 -4.37 -32.48 -11.35
N VAL A 643 -5.44 -33.07 -10.84
CA VAL A 643 -6.12 -32.59 -9.63
C VAL A 643 -5.41 -33.11 -8.39
N LYS A 644 -5.07 -32.20 -7.49
CA LYS A 644 -4.48 -32.51 -6.18
C LYS A 644 -5.30 -31.87 -5.08
N TYR A 645 -5.60 -32.63 -4.03
CA TYR A 645 -6.33 -32.14 -2.87
C TYR A 645 -5.39 -31.61 -1.79
N LEU A 646 -5.86 -30.61 -1.03
CA LEU A 646 -5.16 -30.13 0.16
C LEU A 646 -5.16 -31.21 1.24
N LYS A 647 -4.08 -31.27 2.04
CA LYS A 647 -4.09 -32.03 3.28
C LYS A 647 -5.09 -31.40 4.25
N GLU A 648 -5.75 -32.22 5.08
CA GLU A 648 -6.74 -31.72 6.06
C GLU A 648 -6.17 -30.64 6.98
N ASN A 649 -4.94 -30.82 7.47
CA ASN A 649 -4.26 -29.83 8.32
C ASN A 649 -4.03 -28.50 7.58
N GLU A 650 -3.67 -28.55 6.30
CA GLU A 650 -3.50 -27.34 5.47
C GLU A 650 -4.84 -26.64 5.22
N PHE A 651 -5.90 -27.42 4.95
CA PHE A 651 -7.25 -26.90 4.77
C PHE A 651 -7.76 -26.19 6.02
N LEU A 652 -7.62 -26.81 7.19
CA LEU A 652 -8.00 -26.24 8.48
C LEU A 652 -7.18 -24.97 8.81
N PHE A 653 -5.89 -24.98 8.51
CA PHE A 653 -5.03 -23.80 8.64
C PHE A 653 -5.59 -22.62 7.84
N TRP A 654 -5.82 -22.82 6.54
CA TRP A 654 -6.35 -21.76 5.67
C TRP A 654 -7.70 -21.26 6.15
N ARG A 655 -8.61 -22.17 6.53
CA ARG A 655 -9.94 -21.78 7.05
C ARG A 655 -9.83 -20.90 8.28
N ARG A 656 -8.98 -21.25 9.25
CA ARG A 656 -8.76 -20.46 10.48
C ARG A 656 -8.12 -19.11 10.18
N LEU A 657 -7.10 -19.09 9.31
CA LEU A 657 -6.42 -17.85 8.91
C LEU A 657 -7.38 -16.87 8.25
N ILE A 658 -8.20 -17.37 7.32
CA ILE A 658 -9.21 -16.56 6.62
C ILE A 658 -10.23 -16.01 7.62
N GLN A 659 -10.79 -16.87 8.47
CA GLN A 659 -11.78 -16.46 9.46
C GLN A 659 -11.26 -15.40 10.43
N LYS A 660 -9.99 -15.47 10.82
CA LYS A 660 -9.39 -14.57 11.80
C LYS A 660 -8.94 -13.23 11.21
N TYR A 661 -8.29 -13.26 10.04
CA TYR A 661 -7.61 -12.07 9.51
C TYR A 661 -8.06 -11.67 8.10
N LEU A 662 -8.31 -12.64 7.21
CA LEU A 662 -8.46 -12.36 5.77
C LEU A 662 -9.91 -12.27 5.27
N LYS A 663 -10.93 -12.37 6.14
CA LYS A 663 -12.32 -12.16 5.69
C LYS A 663 -12.48 -10.75 5.10
N PRO A 664 -13.13 -10.62 3.92
CA PRO A 664 -13.46 -9.32 3.36
C PRO A 664 -14.14 -8.43 4.40
N ILE A 665 -13.69 -7.18 4.47
CA ILE A 665 -14.19 -6.22 5.44
C ILE A 665 -15.50 -5.66 4.89
N HIS A 666 -16.62 -6.03 5.51
CA HIS A 666 -17.90 -5.36 5.31
C HIS A 666 -18.05 -4.35 6.44
N MET A 667 -17.83 -3.07 6.13
CA MET A 667 -18.12 -1.98 7.05
C MET A 667 -19.58 -1.58 6.86
N ASP A 668 -20.29 -1.36 7.97
CA ASP A 668 -21.60 -0.73 7.94
C ASP A 668 -21.48 0.71 7.41
N ALA A 669 -22.57 1.25 6.87
CA ALA A 669 -22.62 2.62 6.34
C ALA A 669 -22.19 3.65 7.39
N LEU A 670 -22.61 3.45 8.65
CA LEU A 670 -22.24 4.32 9.78
C LEU A 670 -20.75 4.25 10.11
N GLU A 671 -20.17 3.05 10.14
CA GLU A 671 -18.73 2.86 10.40
C GLU A 671 -17.88 3.48 9.30
N LYS A 672 -18.30 3.30 8.03
CA LYS A 672 -17.64 3.90 6.88
C LYS A 672 -17.67 5.42 6.95
N GLN A 673 -18.81 6.01 7.35
CA GLN A 673 -18.93 7.45 7.53
C GLN A 673 -18.04 7.96 8.67
N LYS A 674 -18.03 7.29 9.82
CA LYS A 674 -17.14 7.65 10.95
C LYS A 674 -15.67 7.62 10.57
N LEU A 675 -15.25 6.57 9.87
CA LEU A 675 -13.89 6.46 9.38
C LEU A 675 -13.55 7.58 8.40
N GLN A 676 -14.44 7.87 7.45
CA GLN A 676 -14.24 8.93 6.48
C GLN A 676 -14.12 10.31 7.15
N LEU A 677 -14.95 10.60 8.15
CA LEU A 677 -14.86 11.83 8.95
C LEU A 677 -13.51 11.91 9.67
N GLY A 678 -13.08 10.83 10.34
CA GLY A 678 -11.79 10.81 11.02
C GLY A 678 -10.59 10.95 10.07
N LEU A 679 -10.68 10.42 8.86
CA LEU A 679 -9.65 10.62 7.82
C LEU A 679 -9.63 12.06 7.30
N ASN A 680 -10.79 12.70 7.16
CA ASN A 680 -10.88 14.11 6.81
C ASN A 680 -10.27 14.99 7.91
N ASP A 681 -10.56 14.71 9.18
CA ASP A 681 -9.99 15.44 10.31
C ASP A 681 -8.46 15.28 10.37
N LEU A 682 -7.95 14.05 10.19
CA LEU A 682 -6.52 13.77 10.16
C LEU A 682 -5.84 14.50 8.99
N ARG A 683 -6.48 14.52 7.82
CA ARG A 683 -6.03 15.30 6.66
C ARG A 683 -5.96 16.79 7.02
N ASP A 684 -7.04 17.36 7.54
CA ASP A 684 -7.13 18.80 7.77
C ASP A 684 -6.16 19.27 8.86
N GLN A 685 -5.99 18.50 9.93
CA GLN A 685 -4.96 18.77 10.94
C GLN A 685 -3.55 18.66 10.36
N GLY A 686 -3.27 17.60 9.59
CA GLY A 686 -1.96 17.38 8.98
C GLY A 686 -1.59 18.47 7.97
N VAL A 687 -2.52 18.81 7.08
CA VAL A 687 -2.37 19.87 6.07
C VAL A 687 -2.20 21.22 6.75
N PHE A 688 -3.03 21.54 7.74
CA PHE A 688 -2.90 22.79 8.50
C PHE A 688 -1.55 22.91 9.18
N ALA A 689 -1.12 21.89 9.93
CA ALA A 689 0.17 21.92 10.63
C ALA A 689 1.35 22.06 9.65
N PHE A 690 1.31 21.33 8.54
CA PHE A 690 2.35 21.36 7.51
C PHE A 690 2.48 22.76 6.88
N PHE A 691 1.40 23.30 6.33
CA PHE A 691 1.46 24.61 5.65
C PHE A 691 1.56 25.80 6.61
N MET A 692 1.12 25.66 7.87
CA MET A 692 1.37 26.68 8.89
C MET A 692 2.86 26.80 9.20
N LEU A 693 3.58 25.68 9.33
CA LEU A 693 5.03 25.70 9.52
C LEU A 693 5.76 26.33 8.32
N ASP A 694 5.36 25.99 7.10
CA ASP A 694 5.87 26.63 5.89
C ASP A 694 5.60 28.14 5.88
N ALA A 695 4.38 28.58 6.20
CA ALA A 695 4.03 30.00 6.25
C ALA A 695 4.84 30.77 7.31
N LEU A 696 5.02 30.18 8.50
CA LEU A 696 5.87 30.74 9.56
C LEU A 696 7.33 30.82 9.13
N TRP A 697 7.82 29.82 8.40
CA TRP A 697 9.19 29.83 7.85
C TRP A 697 9.38 30.93 6.81
N ILE A 698 8.43 31.10 5.88
CA ILE A 698 8.45 32.22 4.92
C ILE A 698 8.46 33.55 5.68
N ALA A 699 7.57 33.74 6.65
CA ALA A 699 7.50 34.97 7.44
C ALA A 699 8.81 35.23 8.22
N PHE A 700 9.40 34.19 8.80
CA PHE A 700 10.68 34.29 9.52
C PHE A 700 11.82 34.71 8.59
N VAL A 701 12.02 34.00 7.47
CA VAL A 701 13.10 34.31 6.51
C VAL A 701 12.89 35.70 5.92
N PHE A 702 11.67 36.05 5.55
CA PHE A 702 11.34 37.37 5.04
C PHE A 702 11.62 38.49 6.06
N SER A 703 11.31 38.26 7.34
CA SER A 703 11.63 39.20 8.41
C SER A 703 13.15 39.39 8.58
N VAL A 704 13.92 38.30 8.46
CA VAL A 704 15.40 38.36 8.48
C VAL A 704 15.93 39.15 7.28
N LEU A 705 15.37 38.95 6.08
CA LEU A 705 15.74 39.69 4.87
C LEU A 705 15.45 41.19 5.01
N LEU A 706 14.28 41.59 5.52
CA LEU A 706 13.95 42.99 5.80
C LEU A 706 14.87 43.60 6.86
N ALA A 707 15.25 42.82 7.87
CA ALA A 707 16.15 43.25 8.92
C ALA A 707 17.63 43.21 8.49
N GLN A 708 17.97 42.70 7.30
CA GLN A 708 19.35 42.50 6.86
C GLN A 708 20.19 43.78 6.97
N ASN A 709 19.65 44.94 6.58
CA ASN A 709 20.37 46.21 6.69
C ASN A 709 20.64 46.65 8.13
N ARG A 710 19.81 46.25 9.10
CA ARG A 710 20.02 46.50 10.54
C ARG A 710 20.92 45.44 11.19
N LEU A 711 20.93 44.23 10.64
CA LEU A 711 21.73 43.09 11.12
C LEU A 711 23.16 43.08 10.55
N LYS A 712 23.43 43.85 9.48
CA LYS A 712 24.75 44.01 8.86
C LYS A 712 25.85 44.35 9.87
N ASP A 713 25.53 45.09 10.93
CA ASP A 713 26.50 45.55 11.93
C ASP A 713 26.69 44.58 13.12
N MET A 714 25.85 43.54 13.26
CA MET A 714 25.86 42.63 14.42
C MET A 714 26.25 41.18 14.11
N LEU A 715 25.99 40.70 12.90
CA LEU A 715 26.13 39.28 12.50
C LEU A 715 26.93 39.15 11.19
N PHE A 716 28.12 39.74 11.13
CA PHE A 716 29.00 39.61 9.97
C PHE A 716 30.21 38.73 10.28
N ILE A 717 30.39 37.64 9.52
CA ILE A 717 31.67 36.92 9.45
C ILE A 717 32.42 37.51 8.26
N PRO A 718 33.44 38.37 8.47
CA PRO A 718 34.24 38.87 7.37
C PRO A 718 34.97 37.70 6.72
N VAL A 719 34.63 37.39 5.46
CA VAL A 719 35.41 36.46 4.65
C VAL A 719 36.63 37.23 4.16
N PRO A 720 37.86 36.92 4.62
CA PRO A 720 39.04 37.66 4.19
C PRO A 720 39.28 37.42 2.70
N ILE A 721 39.32 38.50 1.92
CA ILE A 721 39.62 38.46 0.49
C ILE A 721 41.10 38.82 0.31
N PRO A 722 41.90 38.01 -0.41
CA PRO A 722 43.24 38.42 -0.83
C PRO A 722 43.17 39.70 -1.65
N SER A 723 43.91 40.73 -1.23
CA SER A 723 43.99 42.02 -1.89
C SER A 723 44.75 41.92 -3.22
N SER A 724 44.06 41.56 -4.29
CA SER A 724 44.57 41.77 -5.65
C SER A 724 43.40 41.93 -6.60
N TYR A 725 42.89 43.17 -6.71
CA TYR A 725 42.23 43.79 -7.87
C TYR A 725 41.61 45.11 -7.38
N ASN A 726 42.48 46.06 -7.05
CA ASN A 726 42.09 47.44 -6.75
C ASN A 726 43.21 48.36 -7.23
N ASP A 727 43.58 48.22 -8.51
CA ASP A 727 44.43 49.17 -9.22
C ASP A 727 43.91 49.22 -10.64
N HIS A 728 42.92 50.08 -10.90
CA HIS A 728 42.77 50.87 -12.12
C HIS A 728 41.72 51.95 -11.82
N ALA A 729 42.23 53.09 -11.38
CA ALA A 729 41.54 54.38 -11.33
C ALA A 729 41.40 54.97 -12.74
#